data_AF-A0A816UVB0-F1
#
_entry.id   AF-A0A816UVB0-F1
#
_cell.length_a   1.000
_cell.length_b   1.000
_cell.length_c   1.000
_cell.angle_alpha   90.00
_cell.angle_beta   90.00
_cell.angle_gamma   90.00
#
_symmetry.space_group_name_H-M   'P 1'
#
loop_
_entity.id
_entity.type
_entity.pdbx_description
1 polymer ?
#
loop_
_entity_poly.entity_id
_entity_poly.type
_entity_poly.pdbx_seq_one_letter_code
_entity_poly.pdbx_strand_id
1 'polypeptide(L)'
;MNEDETSQIGIGISFDKNVSLNGNLYWIAYNVKTGEYLIRCFDFSKEKIKLFCVLPWKDDSSDIPILSAYRRERFSVLKQFSETNKIEIWVTENKISGDGANVVWMEFMTVSIPFDKDFCPSYFIDNNTYGKSLVMCCKDEDQNACIYVVKGNASTKIPIGFDVYEIMANIRVQKGPESPRTEVGEIDTRAPFQSVKAAVSLFGEVVSRQRSTTRRSRLSSESVCDKETQLMLAHKQFLKIKQKLDNAEITRSRALSDLSNAKKTMEELTNKLEAVNKSKQSAIDTKETVQQREDQLEHDKSHGSPPHHHELDVAREQYLSTTIELDAAKQQLNKIKQSFDSAMDLKATALNQAAEAKRALQVNSAKVNELSKEIGDMKDAIHQLKLAATQNLEEYANIVKEKDDLRECYKTAVEEAEKKLLVLRKEYQPELSRNIEAKLIETTSEIEVLREEMKKAHESEMNTVKIITNELNEATMKLQEAADEEGSLRSLVNSLRMELEDMRREREELQQREAERLEVEERKKVEALKEESLRLEEMKQEALVARNEAEEMNRKIESLKKETDSAMIAAEEAEKRLELVIREVEEAKAAEEKVREEMKMISQKQESKKQDEESSGSKIKITVQEFESLKRGAGETEKAVEKKLGDIAGELEEINKRKAEGDNKLGASLKAIEEMKHATDLAQKAADSAEAAKSVVESELKRWRQKENVQHA
;
A
#
# COMPACT_ATOMS: atom_id res chain seq x y z
N MET A 1 -16.15 -22.68 0.07
CA MET A 1 -16.99 -23.87 0.29
C MET A 1 -17.93 -23.61 1.45
N ASN A 2 -19.25 -23.69 1.35
CA ASN A 2 -20.14 -23.75 0.18
C ASN A 2 -21.34 -22.84 0.49
N GLU A 3 -21.62 -21.81 -0.32
CA GLU A 3 -22.77 -20.91 -0.10
C GLU A 3 -24.05 -21.38 -0.85
N ASP A 4 -23.98 -22.53 -1.52
CA ASP A 4 -25.01 -23.01 -2.46
C ASP A 4 -26.00 -24.03 -1.85
N GLU A 5 -25.74 -24.54 -0.64
CA GLU A 5 -26.66 -25.47 0.05
C GLU A 5 -27.87 -24.78 0.69
N THR A 6 -27.82 -23.47 0.90
CA THR A 6 -28.95 -22.68 1.43
C THR A 6 -30.09 -22.53 0.43
N SER A 7 -29.83 -22.66 -0.87
CA SER A 7 -30.76 -22.33 -1.95
C SER A 7 -31.68 -23.48 -2.40
N GLN A 8 -31.43 -24.71 -1.92
CA GLN A 8 -32.04 -25.94 -2.48
C GLN A 8 -32.67 -26.88 -1.44
N ILE A 9 -32.92 -26.40 -0.23
CA ILE A 9 -33.75 -27.07 0.78
C ILE A 9 -35.08 -26.32 0.82
N GLY A 10 -36.21 -27.01 0.73
CA GLY A 10 -37.54 -26.37 0.79
C GLY A 10 -37.73 -25.65 2.12
N ILE A 11 -37.71 -24.30 2.11
CA ILE A 11 -37.71 -23.46 3.30
C ILE A 11 -39.15 -23.31 3.86
N GLY A 12 -39.71 -24.43 4.31
CA GLY A 12 -40.92 -24.47 5.13
C GLY A 12 -40.63 -24.07 6.57
N ILE A 13 -40.11 -22.85 6.81
CA ILE A 13 -39.94 -22.33 8.17
C ILE A 13 -41.30 -21.95 8.73
N SER A 14 -41.94 -22.92 9.39
CA SER A 14 -42.99 -22.64 10.36
C SER A 14 -42.33 -22.05 11.60
N PHE A 15 -42.23 -20.71 11.65
CA PHE A 15 -41.67 -19.96 12.79
C PHE A 15 -42.37 -20.26 14.14
N ASP A 16 -43.55 -20.88 14.08
CA ASP A 16 -44.36 -21.28 15.22
C ASP A 16 -43.89 -22.58 15.90
N LYS A 17 -42.98 -23.36 15.27
CA LYS A 17 -42.50 -24.68 15.75
C LYS A 17 -41.07 -24.65 16.31
N ASN A 18 -40.70 -23.53 16.94
CA ASN A 18 -39.34 -23.26 17.43
C ASN A 18 -39.20 -23.51 18.94
N VAL A 19 -38.08 -24.11 19.37
CA VAL A 19 -37.75 -24.41 20.77
C VAL A 19 -36.45 -23.71 21.18
N SER A 20 -36.45 -23.01 22.31
CA SER A 20 -35.21 -22.53 22.93
C SER A 20 -34.69 -23.53 23.97
N LEU A 21 -33.42 -23.91 23.87
CA LEU A 21 -32.76 -24.83 24.78
C LEU A 21 -31.29 -24.40 24.97
N ASN A 22 -30.78 -24.40 26.21
CA ASN A 22 -29.39 -24.07 26.52
C ASN A 22 -28.87 -22.75 25.87
N GLY A 23 -29.75 -21.75 25.74
CA GLY A 23 -29.44 -20.44 25.13
C GLY A 23 -29.55 -20.38 23.60
N ASN A 24 -29.68 -21.52 22.92
CA ASN A 24 -29.82 -21.61 21.47
C ASN A 24 -31.29 -21.80 21.02
N LEU A 25 -31.57 -21.48 19.76
CA LEU A 25 -32.88 -21.69 19.12
C LEU A 25 -32.81 -22.87 18.17
N TYR A 26 -33.78 -23.78 18.24
CA TYR A 26 -33.87 -25.00 17.46
C TYR A 26 -35.22 -25.10 16.76
N TRP A 27 -35.24 -25.66 15.55
CA TRP A 27 -36.47 -25.87 14.78
C TRP A 27 -36.32 -27.07 13.85
N ILE A 28 -37.46 -27.63 13.43
CA ILE A 28 -37.49 -28.70 12.44
C ILE A 28 -37.49 -28.08 11.03
N ALA A 29 -36.71 -28.67 10.12
CA ALA A 29 -36.67 -28.39 8.70
C ALA A 29 -36.79 -29.71 7.92
N TYR A 30 -37.26 -29.65 6.66
CA TYR A 30 -37.46 -30.83 5.83
C TYR A 30 -36.49 -30.84 4.64
N ASN A 31 -35.80 -31.96 4.42
CA ASN A 31 -34.90 -32.12 3.29
C ASN A 31 -35.59 -32.82 2.11
N VAL A 32 -36.10 -32.02 1.18
CA VAL A 32 -36.76 -32.46 -0.07
C VAL A 32 -35.89 -33.44 -0.89
N LYS A 33 -34.55 -33.40 -0.76
CA LYS A 33 -33.65 -34.30 -1.50
C LYS A 33 -33.46 -35.68 -0.86
N THR A 34 -33.64 -35.81 0.47
CA THR A 34 -33.36 -37.08 1.19
C THR A 34 -34.58 -37.70 1.87
N GLY A 35 -35.72 -36.99 1.88
CA GLY A 35 -36.95 -37.44 2.56
C GLY A 35 -36.79 -37.51 4.07
N GLU A 36 -36.02 -36.58 4.65
CA GLU A 36 -35.62 -36.61 6.06
C GLU A 36 -35.98 -35.29 6.76
N TYR A 37 -36.50 -35.40 7.98
CA TYR A 37 -36.66 -34.28 8.89
C TYR A 37 -35.36 -34.03 9.65
N LEU A 38 -34.94 -32.77 9.68
CA LEU A 38 -33.71 -32.25 10.27
C LEU A 38 -34.06 -31.35 11.45
N ILE A 39 -33.27 -31.38 12.53
CA ILE A 39 -33.24 -30.27 13.50
C ILE A 39 -32.12 -29.32 13.08
N ARG A 40 -32.47 -28.06 12.80
CA ARG A 40 -31.52 -26.95 12.67
C ARG A 40 -31.45 -26.13 13.96
N CYS A 41 -30.32 -25.48 14.16
CA CYS A 41 -30.00 -24.68 15.34
C CYS A 41 -29.42 -23.34 14.91
N PHE A 42 -29.86 -22.24 15.52
CA PHE A 42 -29.13 -20.97 15.52
C PHE A 42 -28.25 -20.93 16.77
N ASP A 43 -26.94 -20.89 16.56
CA ASP A 43 -25.90 -20.85 17.60
C ASP A 43 -25.60 -19.38 17.92
N PHE A 44 -26.26 -18.80 18.94
CA PHE A 44 -26.12 -17.37 19.25
C PHE A 44 -24.69 -16.99 19.65
N SER A 45 -23.89 -17.94 20.17
CA SER A 45 -22.48 -17.69 20.50
C SER A 45 -21.55 -17.68 19.27
N LYS A 46 -22.07 -18.03 18.09
CA LYS A 46 -21.32 -18.09 16.82
C LYS A 46 -22.10 -17.46 15.64
N GLU A 47 -23.19 -16.77 15.96
CA GLU A 47 -24.15 -16.08 15.07
C GLU A 47 -24.50 -16.83 13.78
N LYS A 48 -24.60 -18.18 13.84
CA LYS A 48 -24.76 -19.01 12.64
C LYS A 48 -25.78 -20.12 12.78
N ILE A 49 -26.43 -20.41 11.65
CA ILE A 49 -27.28 -21.59 11.48
C ILE A 49 -26.38 -22.82 11.28
N LYS A 50 -26.68 -23.91 12.00
CA LYS A 50 -26.06 -25.23 11.81
C LYS A 50 -27.14 -26.31 11.71
N LEU A 51 -26.85 -27.38 10.97
CA LEU A 51 -27.53 -28.66 11.18
C LEU A 51 -27.16 -29.14 12.59
N PHE A 52 -28.12 -29.63 13.37
CA PHE A 52 -27.89 -30.18 14.70
C PHE A 52 -27.94 -31.71 14.67
N CYS A 53 -29.07 -32.30 14.25
CA CYS A 53 -29.20 -33.74 14.05
C CYS A 53 -30.30 -34.05 13.02
N VAL A 54 -30.36 -35.30 12.56
CA VAL A 54 -31.47 -35.84 11.77
C VAL A 54 -32.46 -36.53 12.73
N LEU A 55 -33.76 -36.58 12.38
CA LEU A 55 -34.74 -37.39 13.12
C LEU A 55 -34.61 -38.89 12.72
N PRO A 56 -34.96 -39.84 13.60
CA PRO A 56 -34.64 -41.26 13.41
C PRO A 56 -35.59 -42.00 12.45
N TRP A 57 -36.53 -41.29 11.80
CA TRP A 57 -37.42 -41.83 10.77
C TRP A 57 -37.31 -40.99 9.49
N LYS A 58 -37.59 -41.63 8.35
CA LYS A 58 -37.80 -40.97 7.06
C LYS A 58 -39.26 -40.55 6.90
N ASP A 59 -39.54 -39.84 5.83
CA ASP A 59 -40.87 -39.33 5.52
C ASP A 59 -41.83 -40.45 5.09
N ASP A 60 -42.84 -40.70 5.94
CA ASP A 60 -44.00 -41.57 5.67
C ASP A 60 -45.33 -40.78 5.80
N SER A 61 -45.28 -39.44 5.95
CA SER A 61 -46.40 -38.70 6.55
C SER A 61 -46.40 -37.21 6.20
N SER A 62 -47.55 -36.72 5.72
CA SER A 62 -47.83 -35.31 5.39
C SER A 62 -47.57 -34.28 6.50
N ASP A 63 -47.45 -34.72 7.75
CA ASP A 63 -47.67 -33.89 8.93
C ASP A 63 -46.32 -33.46 9.55
N ILE A 64 -46.00 -32.15 9.49
CA ILE A 64 -44.73 -31.61 9.99
C ILE A 64 -44.61 -31.86 11.52
N PRO A 65 -43.66 -32.69 11.99
CA PRO A 65 -43.55 -33.08 13.40
C PRO A 65 -43.22 -31.90 14.32
N ILE A 66 -43.54 -32.04 15.61
CA ILE A 66 -43.53 -30.91 16.57
C ILE A 66 -42.46 -31.11 17.65
N LEU A 67 -41.45 -30.24 17.63
CA LEU A 67 -40.35 -30.19 18.60
C LEU A 67 -40.82 -29.56 19.91
N SER A 68 -40.39 -30.11 21.04
CA SER A 68 -40.57 -29.52 22.39
C SER A 68 -39.38 -29.84 23.30
N ALA A 69 -39.31 -29.21 24.47
CA ALA A 69 -38.20 -29.35 25.42
C ALA A 69 -38.57 -30.31 26.58
N TYR A 70 -37.99 -31.51 26.57
CA TYR A 70 -38.18 -32.48 27.65
C TYR A 70 -37.22 -32.20 28.81
N ARG A 71 -37.79 -31.98 30.01
CA ARG A 71 -37.06 -31.73 31.28
C ARG A 71 -35.98 -30.64 31.21
N ARG A 72 -36.16 -29.64 30.33
CA ARG A 72 -35.24 -28.50 30.08
C ARG A 72 -33.81 -28.86 29.62
N GLU A 73 -33.53 -30.13 29.29
CA GLU A 73 -32.18 -30.58 28.91
C GLU A 73 -32.17 -31.59 27.74
N ARG A 74 -33.34 -32.10 27.32
CA ARG A 74 -33.53 -33.11 26.26
C ARG A 74 -34.55 -32.58 25.24
N PHE A 75 -34.54 -33.06 24.01
CA PHE A 75 -35.65 -32.79 23.09
C PHE A 75 -36.73 -33.86 23.22
N SER A 76 -37.97 -33.48 22.95
CA SER A 76 -39.04 -34.38 22.52
C SER A 76 -39.51 -33.99 21.13
N VAL A 77 -39.97 -34.98 20.35
CA VAL A 77 -40.65 -34.77 19.08
C VAL A 77 -41.94 -35.58 19.06
N LEU A 78 -43.03 -34.94 18.63
CA LEU A 78 -44.30 -35.57 18.35
C LEU A 78 -44.41 -35.80 16.84
N LYS A 79 -44.48 -37.07 16.42
CA LYS A 79 -44.84 -37.51 15.06
C LYS A 79 -46.32 -37.85 15.04
N GLN A 80 -47.03 -37.35 14.03
CA GLN A 80 -48.46 -37.55 13.82
C GLN A 80 -48.64 -38.39 12.54
N PHE A 81 -49.63 -39.29 12.52
CA PHE A 81 -49.99 -40.06 11.33
C PHE A 81 -51.39 -39.66 10.87
N SER A 82 -51.44 -38.92 9.75
CA SER A 82 -52.67 -38.38 9.16
C SER A 82 -53.72 -39.45 8.84
N GLU A 83 -53.33 -40.68 8.54
CA GLU A 83 -54.27 -41.78 8.25
C GLU A 83 -54.92 -42.41 9.50
N THR A 84 -54.22 -42.49 10.63
CA THR A 84 -54.57 -43.47 11.70
C THR A 84 -54.92 -42.87 13.06
N ASN A 85 -54.95 -41.54 13.20
CA ASN A 85 -55.10 -40.83 14.48
C ASN A 85 -54.03 -41.25 15.53
N LYS A 86 -52.92 -41.86 15.07
CA LYS A 86 -51.79 -42.31 15.87
C LYS A 86 -50.83 -41.16 16.09
N ILE A 87 -50.33 -41.05 17.31
CA ILE A 87 -49.25 -40.15 17.70
C ILE A 87 -48.12 -41.00 18.27
N GLU A 88 -46.92 -40.80 17.76
CA GLU A 88 -45.69 -41.31 18.38
C GLU A 88 -44.93 -40.14 19.00
N ILE A 89 -44.56 -40.28 20.27
CA ILE A 89 -43.70 -39.30 20.95
C ILE A 89 -42.34 -39.93 21.16
N TRP A 90 -41.31 -39.23 20.72
CA TRP A 90 -39.90 -39.61 20.79
C TRP A 90 -39.14 -38.63 21.68
N VAL A 91 -38.11 -39.09 22.38
CA VAL A 91 -37.21 -38.24 23.17
C VAL A 91 -35.76 -38.57 22.89
N THR A 92 -34.87 -37.57 22.93
CA THR A 92 -33.42 -37.83 22.87
C THR A 92 -32.99 -38.56 24.15
N GLU A 93 -32.15 -39.58 24.07
CA GLU A 93 -31.72 -40.36 25.25
C GLU A 93 -30.86 -39.52 26.21
N ASN A 94 -29.89 -38.82 25.64
CA ASN A 94 -28.89 -38.03 26.35
C ASN A 94 -29.28 -36.55 26.41
N LYS A 95 -28.64 -35.81 27.34
CA LYS A 95 -28.75 -34.35 27.43
C LYS A 95 -28.18 -33.69 26.18
N ILE A 96 -28.79 -32.60 25.74
CA ILE A 96 -28.38 -31.82 24.56
C ILE A 96 -27.15 -30.98 24.91
N SER A 97 -25.97 -31.46 24.52
CA SER A 97 -24.69 -30.78 24.70
C SER A 97 -23.79 -30.97 23.47
N GLY A 98 -23.02 -29.94 23.10
CA GLY A 98 -22.11 -29.97 21.97
C GLY A 98 -22.71 -29.50 20.63
N ASP A 99 -22.29 -30.15 19.55
CA ASP A 99 -22.61 -29.79 18.16
C ASP A 99 -23.85 -30.50 17.59
N GLY A 100 -24.19 -31.68 18.13
CA GLY A 100 -25.37 -32.47 17.80
C GLY A 100 -25.08 -33.82 17.10
N ALA A 101 -23.81 -34.14 16.83
CA ALA A 101 -23.44 -35.33 16.05
C ALA A 101 -23.89 -36.68 16.65
N ASN A 102 -24.05 -36.77 17.98
CA ASN A 102 -24.36 -38.00 18.71
C ASN A 102 -25.75 -38.00 19.39
N VAL A 103 -26.76 -37.41 18.74
CA VAL A 103 -28.15 -37.41 19.27
C VAL A 103 -28.83 -38.76 18.99
N VAL A 104 -28.84 -39.63 20.00
CA VAL A 104 -29.64 -40.87 20.02
C VAL A 104 -31.07 -40.56 20.45
N TRP A 105 -32.05 -41.21 19.82
CA TRP A 105 -33.49 -41.08 20.09
C TRP A 105 -34.08 -42.41 20.58
N MET A 106 -35.06 -42.32 21.48
CA MET A 106 -35.84 -43.46 21.98
C MET A 106 -37.35 -43.15 21.90
N GLU A 107 -38.18 -44.17 21.68
CA GLU A 107 -39.64 -44.01 21.76
C GLU A 107 -40.04 -43.71 23.22
N PHE A 108 -40.72 -42.60 23.43
CA PHE A 108 -41.33 -42.28 24.71
C PHE A 108 -42.67 -42.99 24.84
N MET A 109 -43.65 -42.73 23.97
CA MET A 109 -44.92 -43.46 23.95
C MET A 109 -45.67 -43.28 22.63
N THR A 110 -46.36 -44.33 22.21
CA THR A 110 -47.42 -44.30 21.21
C THR A 110 -48.79 -44.09 21.89
N VAL A 111 -49.64 -43.23 21.33
CA VAL A 111 -51.06 -43.07 21.71
C VAL A 111 -51.93 -42.93 20.45
N SER A 112 -53.25 -43.11 20.60
CA SER A 112 -54.24 -42.76 19.58
C SER A 112 -55.21 -41.73 20.16
N ILE A 113 -55.39 -40.60 19.47
CA ILE A 113 -56.25 -39.50 19.90
C ILE A 113 -57.04 -39.00 18.67
N PRO A 114 -58.37 -38.83 18.74
CA PRO A 114 -59.14 -38.14 17.70
C PRO A 114 -58.99 -36.62 17.85
N PHE A 115 -58.34 -35.98 16.88
CA PHE A 115 -58.14 -34.53 16.86
C PHE A 115 -58.05 -33.98 15.43
N ASP A 116 -58.32 -32.68 15.30
CA ASP A 116 -58.20 -31.92 14.06
C ASP A 116 -56.74 -31.93 13.55
N LYS A 117 -56.53 -32.46 12.35
CA LYS A 117 -55.19 -32.70 11.78
C LYS A 117 -54.56 -31.45 11.16
N ASP A 118 -55.39 -30.48 10.77
CA ASP A 118 -54.93 -29.16 10.32
C ASP A 118 -54.47 -28.31 11.52
N PHE A 119 -54.88 -28.68 12.74
CA PHE A 119 -54.49 -28.02 13.97
C PHE A 119 -53.22 -28.60 14.60
N CYS A 120 -52.15 -27.82 14.68
CA CYS A 120 -50.90 -28.25 15.32
C CYS A 120 -51.04 -28.37 16.87
N PRO A 121 -50.98 -29.58 17.46
CA PRO A 121 -51.14 -29.75 18.90
C PRO A 121 -49.97 -29.15 19.70
N SER A 122 -50.29 -28.45 20.78
CA SER A 122 -49.32 -28.12 21.83
C SER A 122 -49.28 -29.27 22.85
N TYR A 123 -48.09 -29.69 23.29
CA TYR A 123 -47.97 -30.87 24.16
C TYR A 123 -46.87 -30.75 25.22
N PHE A 124 -47.08 -31.47 26.32
CA PHE A 124 -46.16 -31.66 27.42
C PHE A 124 -46.13 -33.13 27.82
N ILE A 125 -44.93 -33.65 28.13
CA ILE A 125 -44.73 -35.03 28.61
C ILE A 125 -43.94 -35.06 29.91
N ASP A 126 -44.29 -36.01 30.78
CA ASP A 126 -43.50 -36.35 31.98
C ASP A 126 -43.53 -37.85 32.27
N ASN A 127 -42.47 -38.33 32.92
CA ASN A 127 -42.29 -39.72 33.36
C ASN A 127 -41.93 -39.76 34.85
N ASN A 128 -42.95 -39.85 35.70
CA ASN A 128 -42.82 -39.82 37.16
C ASN A 128 -43.10 -41.20 37.76
N THR A 129 -43.25 -41.29 39.08
CA THR A 129 -43.52 -42.54 39.81
C THR A 129 -44.80 -43.25 39.39
N TYR A 130 -45.73 -42.56 38.72
CA TYR A 130 -46.96 -43.13 38.18
C TYR A 130 -46.86 -43.48 36.69
N GLY A 131 -45.65 -43.44 36.11
CA GLY A 131 -45.34 -43.81 34.74
C GLY A 131 -45.28 -42.65 33.76
N LYS A 132 -45.31 -43.00 32.46
CA LYS A 132 -45.30 -42.06 31.34
C LYS A 132 -46.67 -41.39 31.17
N SER A 133 -46.65 -40.08 30.93
CA SER A 133 -47.84 -39.25 30.78
C SER A 133 -47.67 -38.19 29.71
N LEU A 134 -48.79 -37.86 29.06
CA LEU A 134 -48.95 -36.85 28.03
C LEU A 134 -50.09 -35.91 28.43
N VAL A 135 -49.87 -34.61 28.27
CA VAL A 135 -50.92 -33.59 28.24
C VAL A 135 -50.82 -32.89 26.90
N MET A 136 -51.88 -32.94 26.10
CA MET A 136 -51.94 -32.37 24.75
C MET A 136 -53.15 -31.44 24.64
N CYS A 137 -52.95 -30.22 24.15
CA CYS A 137 -54.01 -29.25 23.87
C CYS A 137 -54.10 -29.02 22.37
N CYS A 138 -55.26 -29.35 21.79
CA CYS A 138 -55.56 -29.30 20.36
C CYS A 138 -57.06 -29.04 20.14
N LYS A 139 -57.49 -28.95 18.89
CA LYS A 139 -58.90 -29.07 18.51
C LYS A 139 -59.32 -30.55 18.43
N ASP A 140 -60.54 -30.90 18.80
CA ASP A 140 -61.11 -32.22 18.48
C ASP A 140 -61.64 -32.28 17.03
N GLU A 141 -62.19 -33.42 16.62
CA GLU A 141 -62.74 -33.63 15.26
C GLU A 141 -63.96 -32.72 14.98
N ASP A 142 -64.61 -32.21 16.03
CA ASP A 142 -65.69 -31.21 15.99
C ASP A 142 -65.16 -29.75 16.09
N GLN A 143 -63.84 -29.56 15.96
CA GLN A 143 -63.08 -28.31 16.09
C GLN A 143 -63.07 -27.60 17.47
N ASN A 144 -63.56 -28.24 18.53
CA ASN A 144 -63.56 -27.67 19.89
C ASN A 144 -62.19 -27.81 20.57
N ALA A 145 -61.74 -26.79 21.30
CA ALA A 145 -60.54 -26.91 22.13
C ALA A 145 -60.69 -28.03 23.17
N CYS A 146 -59.76 -28.97 23.19
CA CYS A 146 -59.72 -30.07 24.14
C CYS A 146 -58.31 -30.27 24.70
N ILE A 147 -58.24 -30.46 26.02
CA ILE A 147 -57.04 -30.98 26.68
C ILE A 147 -57.20 -32.49 26.82
N TYR A 148 -56.38 -33.23 26.11
CA TYR A 148 -56.24 -34.68 26.27
C TYR A 148 -55.14 -34.97 27.29
N VAL A 149 -55.52 -35.63 28.39
CA VAL A 149 -54.59 -36.14 29.40
C VAL A 149 -54.51 -37.65 29.25
N VAL A 150 -53.32 -38.19 28.97
CA VAL A 150 -53.07 -39.64 28.84
C VAL A 150 -52.08 -40.10 29.90
N LYS A 151 -52.40 -41.18 30.61
CA LYS A 151 -51.55 -41.82 31.64
C LYS A 151 -51.63 -43.33 31.48
N GLY A 152 -50.55 -43.94 31.00
CA GLY A 152 -50.59 -45.33 30.52
C GLY A 152 -51.68 -45.50 29.46
N ASN A 153 -52.55 -46.51 29.64
CA ASN A 153 -53.65 -46.80 28.71
C ASN A 153 -54.91 -45.95 28.95
N ALA A 154 -54.95 -45.10 29.98
CA ALA A 154 -56.11 -44.26 30.29
C ALA A 154 -55.96 -42.88 29.65
N SER A 155 -56.94 -42.49 28.82
CA SER A 155 -57.07 -41.15 28.27
C SER A 155 -58.26 -40.41 28.89
N THR A 156 -58.20 -39.09 28.93
CA THR A 156 -59.29 -38.22 29.40
C THR A 156 -59.35 -36.96 28.55
N LYS A 157 -60.47 -36.75 27.87
CA LYS A 157 -60.78 -35.54 27.08
C LYS A 157 -61.43 -34.52 28.00
N ILE A 158 -60.83 -33.34 28.13
CA ILE A 158 -61.37 -32.21 28.89
C ILE A 158 -61.68 -31.09 27.89
N PRO A 159 -62.95 -30.80 27.58
CA PRO A 159 -63.29 -29.69 26.70
C PRO A 159 -62.99 -28.35 27.38
N ILE A 160 -62.38 -27.43 26.64
CA ILE A 160 -62.25 -26.02 27.04
C ILE A 160 -63.49 -25.29 26.53
N GLY A 161 -64.27 -24.69 27.42
CA GLY A 161 -65.55 -24.04 27.09
C GLY A 161 -65.47 -22.70 26.35
N PHE A 162 -64.42 -22.48 25.55
CA PHE A 162 -64.12 -21.24 24.82
C PHE A 162 -63.46 -21.57 23.47
N ASP A 163 -63.72 -20.76 22.44
CA ASP A 163 -63.14 -20.99 21.11
C ASP A 163 -61.64 -20.66 21.09
N VAL A 164 -60.88 -21.54 20.43
CA VAL A 164 -59.41 -21.63 20.52
C VAL A 164 -58.73 -20.42 19.89
N TYR A 165 -59.36 -19.81 18.88
CA TYR A 165 -58.80 -18.66 18.16
C TYR A 165 -58.59 -17.45 19.07
N GLU A 166 -59.52 -17.18 19.98
CA GLU A 166 -59.45 -16.05 20.91
C GLU A 166 -58.30 -16.21 21.92
N ILE A 167 -57.96 -17.46 22.28
CA ILE A 167 -56.86 -17.76 23.21
C ILE A 167 -55.51 -17.84 22.47
N MET A 168 -55.45 -18.45 21.28
CA MET A 168 -54.20 -18.63 20.52
C MET A 168 -53.64 -17.31 19.96
N ALA A 169 -54.50 -16.35 19.64
CA ALA A 169 -54.07 -14.99 19.30
C ALA A 169 -53.43 -14.29 20.51
N ASN A 170 -54.11 -14.30 21.66
CA ASN A 170 -53.66 -13.62 22.87
C ASN A 170 -52.40 -14.25 23.51
N ILE A 171 -52.24 -15.58 23.47
CA ILE A 171 -51.06 -16.27 24.01
C ILE A 171 -49.78 -15.95 23.24
N ARG A 172 -49.85 -15.65 21.92
CA ARG A 172 -48.65 -15.24 21.13
C ARG A 172 -47.99 -13.95 21.64
N VAL A 173 -48.70 -13.15 22.44
CA VAL A 173 -48.16 -11.91 23.04
C VAL A 173 -47.71 -12.11 24.50
N GLN A 174 -48.12 -13.18 25.18
CA GLN A 174 -47.83 -13.40 26.61
C GLN A 174 -46.68 -14.39 26.87
N LYS A 175 -45.45 -13.86 26.93
CA LYS A 175 -44.30 -14.56 27.54
C LYS A 175 -44.53 -14.65 29.06
N GLY A 176 -44.93 -15.82 29.54
CA GLY A 176 -45.10 -16.12 30.97
C GLY A 176 -43.83 -15.89 31.81
N PRO A 177 -43.96 -15.74 33.15
CA PRO A 177 -42.92 -15.16 33.99
C PRO A 177 -41.63 -15.98 34.03
N GLU A 178 -40.49 -15.29 34.00
CA GLU A 178 -39.19 -15.93 34.20
C GLU A 178 -39.08 -16.47 35.64
N SER A 179 -38.66 -17.72 35.76
CA SER A 179 -38.11 -18.27 37.02
C SER A 179 -36.97 -17.35 37.47
N PRO A 180 -36.90 -16.96 38.76
CA PRO A 180 -36.16 -15.77 39.19
C PRO A 180 -34.67 -15.89 38.85
N ARG A 181 -34.25 -15.13 37.83
CA ARG A 181 -32.85 -14.93 37.51
C ARG A 181 -32.22 -14.03 38.56
N THR A 182 -31.11 -14.49 39.12
CA THR A 182 -30.27 -13.72 40.02
C THR A 182 -29.79 -12.45 39.31
N GLU A 183 -30.00 -11.29 39.90
CA GLU A 183 -29.28 -10.08 39.50
C GLU A 183 -27.79 -10.31 39.74
N VAL A 184 -27.00 -10.38 38.67
CA VAL A 184 -25.54 -10.39 38.76
C VAL A 184 -25.09 -8.95 38.98
N GLY A 185 -25.24 -8.48 40.21
CA GLY A 185 -24.56 -7.26 40.65
C GLY A 185 -23.04 -7.49 40.63
N GLU A 186 -22.28 -6.52 40.15
CA GLU A 186 -20.83 -6.57 40.19
C GLU A 186 -20.35 -6.60 41.65
N ILE A 187 -19.68 -7.69 42.04
CA ILE A 187 -19.06 -7.81 43.35
C ILE A 187 -17.63 -7.27 43.24
N ASP A 188 -17.37 -6.12 43.88
CA ASP A 188 -15.99 -5.70 44.17
C ASP A 188 -15.31 -6.80 44.99
N THR A 189 -14.22 -7.35 44.44
CA THR A 189 -13.54 -8.55 44.98
C THR A 189 -12.56 -8.24 46.12
N ARG A 190 -12.62 -7.04 46.69
CA ARG A 190 -11.83 -6.63 47.86
C ARG A 190 -12.36 -7.24 49.16
N ALA A 191 -11.72 -8.34 49.57
CA ALA A 191 -11.92 -8.96 50.89
C ALA A 191 -11.61 -7.97 52.04
N PRO A 192 -12.26 -8.15 53.21
CA PRO A 192 -11.67 -9.08 54.18
C PRO A 192 -12.66 -10.07 54.80
N PHE A 193 -12.22 -11.31 55.01
CA PHE A 193 -13.00 -12.35 55.68
C PHE A 193 -13.03 -12.14 57.21
N GLN A 194 -14.21 -12.15 57.83
CA GLN A 194 -14.32 -12.30 59.30
C GLN A 194 -15.42 -13.29 59.70
N SER A 195 -14.96 -14.43 60.23
CA SER A 195 -15.65 -15.42 61.09
C SER A 195 -17.12 -15.76 60.84
N VAL A 196 -17.36 -17.07 60.60
CA VAL A 196 -18.69 -17.72 60.58
C VAL A 196 -19.54 -17.41 61.83
N LYS A 197 -18.92 -17.06 62.96
CA LYS A 197 -19.61 -16.66 64.20
C LYS A 197 -20.52 -15.44 64.04
N ALA A 198 -20.24 -14.54 63.08
CA ALA A 198 -21.08 -13.37 62.81
C ALA A 198 -22.41 -13.75 62.13
N ALA A 199 -22.40 -14.71 61.20
CA ALA A 199 -23.59 -15.10 60.43
C ALA A 199 -24.69 -15.74 61.29
N VAL A 200 -24.32 -16.40 62.40
CA VAL A 200 -25.28 -17.02 63.33
C VAL A 200 -26.06 -15.96 64.13
N SER A 201 -25.48 -14.76 64.33
CA SER A 201 -26.14 -13.66 65.05
C SER A 201 -27.25 -12.95 64.26
N LEU A 202 -27.46 -13.31 62.98
CA LEU A 202 -28.42 -12.66 62.08
C LEU A 202 -29.81 -13.31 62.07
N PHE A 203 -29.99 -14.46 62.73
CA PHE A 203 -31.20 -15.28 62.66
C PHE A 203 -31.88 -15.56 64.01
N GLY A 204 -31.52 -14.82 65.06
CA GLY A 204 -32.15 -15.00 66.37
C GLY A 204 -31.98 -13.82 67.33
N GLU A 205 -32.85 -12.82 67.22
CA GLU A 205 -33.67 -12.32 68.33
C GLU A 205 -34.83 -11.44 67.78
N VAL A 206 -35.93 -11.31 68.54
CA VAL A 206 -37.15 -10.59 68.11
C VAL A 206 -37.47 -9.49 69.12
N VAL A 207 -37.70 -8.26 68.65
CA VAL A 207 -38.72 -7.33 69.21
C VAL A 207 -39.00 -6.19 68.23
N SER A 208 -40.24 -5.69 68.24
CA SER A 208 -40.73 -4.66 67.33
C SER A 208 -40.16 -3.26 67.61
N ARG A 209 -39.85 -2.51 66.54
CA ARG A 209 -40.23 -1.09 66.51
C ARG A 209 -40.63 -0.63 65.10
N GLN A 210 -41.77 0.06 65.04
CA GLN A 210 -42.52 0.40 63.84
C GLN A 210 -41.98 1.66 63.13
N ARG A 211 -41.61 1.55 61.85
CA ARG A 211 -41.54 2.67 60.90
C ARG A 211 -41.75 2.20 59.45
N SER A 212 -42.41 3.03 58.66
CA SER A 212 -42.95 2.67 57.34
C SER A 212 -41.94 2.81 56.20
N THR A 213 -41.70 1.72 55.47
CA THR A 213 -41.24 1.77 54.07
C THR A 213 -42.02 0.76 53.25
N THR A 214 -42.75 1.21 52.24
CA THR A 214 -43.64 0.37 51.43
C THR A 214 -42.83 -0.41 50.39
N ARG A 215 -42.03 -1.39 50.83
CA ARG A 215 -41.57 -2.45 49.94
C ARG A 215 -42.80 -3.21 49.46
N ARG A 216 -43.04 -3.25 48.15
CA ARG A 216 -43.98 -4.18 47.52
C ARG A 216 -43.53 -5.59 47.89
N SER A 217 -44.17 -6.18 48.90
CA SER A 217 -43.95 -7.59 49.25
C SER A 217 -44.34 -8.45 48.05
N ARG A 218 -43.51 -9.47 47.78
CA ARG A 218 -43.79 -10.56 46.83
C ARG A 218 -45.27 -10.89 46.84
N LEU A 219 -45.93 -10.86 45.67
CA LEU A 219 -47.27 -11.42 45.52
C LEU A 219 -47.21 -12.86 46.02
N SER A 220 -47.99 -13.16 47.07
CA SER A 220 -48.19 -14.54 47.49
C SER A 220 -48.84 -15.29 46.35
N SER A 221 -48.36 -16.50 46.06
CA SER A 221 -48.99 -17.42 45.11
C SER A 221 -50.24 -18.05 45.75
N GLU A 222 -51.16 -17.19 46.19
CA GLU A 222 -52.43 -17.53 46.80
C GLU A 222 -53.51 -17.15 45.78
N SER A 223 -53.88 -18.13 44.95
CA SER A 223 -54.80 -17.91 43.84
C SER A 223 -56.21 -17.61 44.32
N VAL A 224 -57.04 -17.10 43.41
CA VAL A 224 -58.49 -16.94 43.66
C VAL A 224 -59.11 -18.28 44.08
N CYS A 225 -58.68 -19.40 43.49
CA CYS A 225 -59.14 -20.74 43.84
C CYS A 225 -58.73 -21.16 45.26
N ASP A 226 -57.52 -20.80 45.71
CA ASP A 226 -57.08 -21.08 47.09
C ASP A 226 -57.95 -20.32 48.10
N LYS A 227 -58.25 -19.04 47.84
CA LYS A 227 -59.12 -18.23 48.72
C LYS A 227 -60.57 -18.68 48.69
N GLU A 228 -61.10 -19.06 47.53
CA GLU A 228 -62.46 -19.63 47.43
C GLU A 228 -62.56 -20.98 48.16
N THR A 229 -61.50 -21.79 48.12
CA THR A 229 -61.41 -23.03 48.91
C THR A 229 -61.37 -22.75 50.42
N GLN A 230 -60.57 -21.77 50.86
CA GLN A 230 -60.57 -21.30 52.26
C GLN A 230 -61.94 -20.75 52.70
N LEU A 231 -62.61 -19.94 51.86
CA LEU A 231 -63.93 -19.38 52.11
C LEU A 231 -65.01 -20.48 52.28
N MET A 232 -64.95 -21.54 51.48
CA MET A 232 -65.82 -22.72 51.59
C MET A 232 -65.57 -23.46 52.91
N LEU A 233 -64.32 -23.65 53.31
CA LEU A 233 -63.96 -24.29 54.58
C LEU A 233 -64.42 -23.44 55.78
N ALA A 234 -64.27 -22.12 55.72
CA ALA A 234 -64.77 -21.18 56.73
C ALA A 234 -66.30 -21.26 56.85
N HIS A 235 -67.06 -21.23 55.74
CA HIS A 235 -68.52 -21.45 55.75
C HIS A 235 -68.92 -22.78 56.38
N LYS A 236 -68.20 -23.87 56.04
CA LYS A 236 -68.44 -25.21 56.59
C LYS A 236 -68.18 -25.29 58.10
N GLN A 237 -67.26 -24.48 58.63
CA GLN A 237 -67.07 -24.32 60.08
C GLN A 237 -68.15 -23.44 60.70
N PHE A 238 -68.44 -22.28 60.11
CA PHE A 238 -69.48 -21.34 60.56
C PHE A 238 -70.83 -22.04 60.75
N LEU A 239 -71.30 -22.80 59.75
CA LEU A 239 -72.55 -23.56 59.84
C LEU A 239 -72.56 -24.57 60.99
N LYS A 240 -71.44 -25.26 61.24
CA LYS A 240 -71.30 -26.21 62.38
C LYS A 240 -71.33 -25.51 63.74
N ILE A 241 -70.72 -24.33 63.88
CA ILE A 241 -70.77 -23.57 65.15
C ILE A 241 -72.14 -22.94 65.34
N LYS A 242 -72.80 -22.46 64.27
CA LYS A 242 -74.17 -21.96 64.34
C LYS A 242 -75.14 -23.05 64.81
N GLN A 243 -75.08 -24.27 64.24
CA GLN A 243 -75.89 -25.40 64.73
C GLN A 243 -75.65 -25.72 66.23
N LYS A 244 -74.41 -25.53 66.73
CA LYS A 244 -74.10 -25.66 68.17
C LYS A 244 -74.64 -24.50 69.02
N LEU A 245 -74.75 -23.30 68.46
CA LEU A 245 -75.39 -22.15 69.09
C LEU A 245 -76.89 -22.42 69.26
N ASP A 246 -77.57 -22.81 68.18
CA ASP A 246 -79.00 -23.11 68.14
C ASP A 246 -79.35 -24.24 69.15
N ASN A 247 -78.57 -25.32 69.17
CA ASN A 247 -78.72 -26.42 70.14
C ASN A 247 -78.52 -25.99 71.61
N ALA A 248 -77.60 -25.05 71.87
CA ALA A 248 -77.39 -24.50 73.21
C ALA A 248 -78.56 -23.60 73.65
N GLU A 249 -79.16 -22.84 72.73
CA GLU A 249 -80.35 -22.02 72.99
C GLU A 249 -81.60 -22.86 73.28
N ILE A 250 -81.81 -23.96 72.54
CA ILE A 250 -82.88 -24.94 72.82
C ILE A 250 -82.69 -25.54 74.23
N THR A 251 -81.45 -25.93 74.57
CA THR A 251 -81.12 -26.52 75.88
C THR A 251 -81.33 -25.51 77.02
N ARG A 252 -80.90 -24.25 76.81
CA ARG A 252 -81.14 -23.13 77.74
C ARG A 252 -82.64 -22.89 77.96
N SER A 253 -83.43 -22.91 76.90
CA SER A 253 -84.87 -22.66 76.95
C SER A 253 -85.60 -23.76 77.74
N ARG A 254 -85.20 -25.03 77.55
CA ARG A 254 -85.71 -26.16 78.35
C ARG A 254 -85.38 -26.00 79.83
N ALA A 255 -84.11 -25.81 80.18
CA ALA A 255 -83.67 -25.67 81.56
C ALA A 255 -84.30 -24.47 82.31
N LEU A 256 -84.63 -23.39 81.60
CA LEU A 256 -85.39 -22.26 82.17
C LEU A 256 -86.87 -22.59 82.41
N SER A 257 -87.48 -23.43 81.57
CA SER A 257 -88.83 -23.98 81.80
C SER A 257 -88.85 -24.92 83.01
N ASP A 258 -87.88 -25.83 83.10
CA ASP A 258 -87.77 -26.79 84.21
C ASP A 258 -87.52 -26.07 85.55
N LEU A 259 -86.68 -25.03 85.54
CA LEU A 259 -86.49 -24.14 86.69
C LEU A 259 -87.77 -23.38 87.10
N SER A 260 -88.61 -23.00 86.14
CA SER A 260 -89.91 -22.37 86.41
C SER A 260 -90.88 -23.37 87.05
N ASN A 261 -90.93 -24.60 86.54
CA ASN A 261 -91.77 -25.67 87.08
C ASN A 261 -91.32 -26.09 88.48
N ALA A 262 -90.02 -26.26 88.72
CA ALA A 262 -89.48 -26.57 90.04
C ALA A 262 -89.74 -25.46 91.08
N LYS A 263 -89.76 -24.19 90.67
CA LYS A 263 -90.18 -23.08 91.55
C LYS A 263 -91.66 -23.18 91.94
N LYS A 264 -92.55 -23.47 90.98
CA LYS A 264 -93.99 -23.66 91.26
C LYS A 264 -94.23 -24.83 92.21
N THR A 265 -93.55 -25.96 92.02
CA THR A 265 -93.70 -27.11 92.93
C THR A 265 -93.17 -26.80 94.33
N MET A 266 -92.09 -26.03 94.48
CA MET A 266 -91.65 -25.53 95.79
C MET A 266 -92.69 -24.62 96.46
N GLU A 267 -93.33 -23.72 95.71
CA GLU A 267 -94.37 -22.81 96.21
C GLU A 267 -95.61 -23.59 96.67
N GLU A 268 -96.09 -24.54 95.85
CA GLU A 268 -97.15 -25.47 96.24
C GLU A 268 -96.80 -26.30 97.49
N LEU A 269 -95.58 -26.80 97.59
CA LEU A 269 -95.11 -27.57 98.74
C LEU A 269 -94.98 -26.70 100.00
N THR A 270 -94.63 -25.41 99.85
CA THR A 270 -94.60 -24.45 100.96
C THR A 270 -96.02 -24.19 101.48
N ASN A 271 -96.99 -23.99 100.59
CA ASN A 271 -98.39 -23.83 100.95
C ASN A 271 -98.97 -25.09 101.65
N LYS A 272 -98.60 -26.29 101.15
CA LYS A 272 -98.96 -27.58 101.78
C LYS A 272 -98.27 -27.76 103.14
N LEU A 273 -97.01 -27.32 103.30
CA LEU A 273 -96.25 -27.36 104.54
C LEU A 273 -96.90 -26.46 105.61
N GLU A 274 -97.31 -25.25 105.26
CA GLU A 274 -98.06 -24.37 106.18
C GLU A 274 -99.38 -24.99 106.64
N ALA A 275 -100.17 -25.56 105.72
CA ALA A 275 -101.44 -26.18 106.05
C ALA A 275 -101.27 -27.38 107.00
N VAL A 276 -100.30 -28.26 106.72
CA VAL A 276 -99.99 -29.41 107.58
C VAL A 276 -99.42 -28.97 108.92
N ASN A 277 -98.60 -27.91 108.99
CA ASN A 277 -98.11 -27.39 110.28
C ASN A 277 -99.24 -26.76 111.12
N LYS A 278 -100.18 -26.02 110.51
CA LYS A 278 -101.35 -25.45 111.21
C LYS A 278 -102.27 -26.56 111.74
N SER A 279 -102.55 -27.59 110.92
CA SER A 279 -103.30 -28.78 111.33
C SER A 279 -102.60 -29.57 112.44
N LYS A 280 -101.28 -29.79 112.32
CA LYS A 280 -100.46 -30.46 113.34
C LYS A 280 -100.48 -29.70 114.67
N GLN A 281 -100.38 -28.36 114.65
CA GLN A 281 -100.45 -27.57 115.88
C GLN A 281 -101.83 -27.70 116.53
N SER A 282 -102.91 -27.53 115.76
CA SER A 282 -104.27 -27.75 116.27
C SER A 282 -104.49 -29.15 116.85
N ALA A 283 -103.84 -30.19 116.30
CA ALA A 283 -103.88 -31.57 116.82
C ALA A 283 -103.00 -31.80 118.06
N ILE A 284 -102.03 -30.91 118.32
CA ILE A 284 -101.30 -30.86 119.59
C ILE A 284 -102.18 -30.15 120.63
N ASP A 285 -102.74 -28.98 120.29
CA ASP A 285 -103.58 -28.18 121.17
C ASP A 285 -104.83 -28.95 121.65
N THR A 286 -105.48 -29.72 120.76
CA THR A 286 -106.59 -30.62 121.15
C THR A 286 -106.12 -31.80 121.97
N LYS A 287 -104.98 -32.43 121.66
CA LYS A 287 -104.43 -33.53 122.45
C LYS A 287 -104.05 -33.08 123.87
N GLU A 288 -103.46 -31.90 124.03
CA GLU A 288 -103.08 -31.34 125.33
C GLU A 288 -104.31 -30.96 126.16
N THR A 289 -105.35 -30.36 125.56
CA THR A 289 -106.60 -30.04 126.26
C THR A 289 -107.43 -31.29 126.61
N VAL A 290 -107.40 -32.35 125.79
CA VAL A 290 -107.99 -33.65 126.14
C VAL A 290 -107.20 -34.35 127.25
N GLN A 291 -105.86 -34.32 127.23
CA GLN A 291 -105.02 -34.86 128.31
C GLN A 291 -105.33 -34.16 129.64
N GLN A 292 -105.33 -32.82 129.67
CA GLN A 292 -105.67 -32.05 130.87
C GLN A 292 -107.08 -32.37 131.41
N ARG A 293 -108.03 -32.70 130.52
CA ARG A 293 -109.38 -33.11 130.89
C ARG A 293 -109.42 -34.56 131.43
N GLU A 294 -108.65 -35.47 130.87
CA GLU A 294 -108.50 -36.84 131.39
C GLU A 294 -107.86 -36.81 132.79
N ASP A 295 -106.75 -36.07 132.95
CA ASP A 295 -106.02 -35.91 134.21
C ASP A 295 -106.94 -35.35 135.33
N GLN A 296 -107.77 -34.34 135.00
CA GLN A 296 -108.75 -33.77 135.93
C GLN A 296 -109.86 -34.78 136.31
N LEU A 297 -110.42 -35.51 135.33
CA LEU A 297 -111.46 -36.51 135.59
C LEU A 297 -110.93 -37.72 136.38
N GLU A 298 -109.66 -38.09 136.22
CA GLU A 298 -109.01 -39.10 137.08
C GLU A 298 -108.73 -38.58 138.49
N HIS A 299 -108.44 -37.27 138.65
CA HIS A 299 -108.32 -36.65 139.97
C HIS A 299 -109.67 -36.60 140.71
N ASP A 300 -110.74 -36.14 140.06
CA ASP A 300 -112.08 -36.01 140.66
C ASP A 300 -112.65 -37.37 141.09
N LYS A 301 -112.32 -38.44 140.34
CA LYS A 301 -112.63 -39.84 140.66
C LYS A 301 -112.06 -40.30 142.00
N SER A 302 -111.00 -39.66 142.50
CA SER A 302 -110.41 -39.98 143.82
C SER A 302 -111.19 -39.37 145.01
N HIS A 303 -112.09 -38.41 144.76
CA HIS A 303 -112.77 -37.62 145.80
C HIS A 303 -114.25 -37.99 146.06
N GLY A 304 -114.79 -39.03 145.41
CA GLY A 304 -116.03 -39.70 145.85
C GLY A 304 -117.36 -39.21 145.24
N SER A 305 -117.32 -38.54 144.10
CA SER A 305 -118.51 -38.13 143.33
C SER A 305 -119.17 -39.29 142.53
N PRO A 306 -120.38 -39.09 141.96
CA PRO A 306 -121.11 -40.10 141.16
C PRO A 306 -120.34 -40.59 139.89
N PRO A 307 -120.83 -41.63 139.17
CA PRO A 307 -119.98 -42.40 138.26
C PRO A 307 -119.72 -41.75 136.89
N HIS A 308 -118.71 -40.88 136.82
CA HIS A 308 -118.16 -40.26 135.60
C HIS A 308 -117.43 -41.24 134.63
N HIS A 309 -117.68 -42.56 134.73
CA HIS A 309 -116.99 -43.57 133.92
C HIS A 309 -117.13 -43.33 132.41
N HIS A 310 -118.34 -43.05 131.93
CA HIS A 310 -118.60 -42.80 130.52
C HIS A 310 -117.85 -41.56 129.98
N GLU A 311 -117.66 -40.53 130.80
CA GLU A 311 -116.98 -39.29 130.40
C GLU A 311 -115.46 -39.49 130.29
N LEU A 312 -114.88 -40.34 131.14
CA LEU A 312 -113.48 -40.78 131.03
C LEU A 312 -113.24 -41.63 129.77
N ASP A 313 -114.13 -42.57 129.48
CA ASP A 313 -114.00 -43.42 128.30
C ASP A 313 -114.14 -42.59 127.00
N VAL A 314 -115.07 -41.62 126.96
CA VAL A 314 -115.19 -40.65 125.85
C VAL A 314 -113.94 -39.76 125.72
N ALA A 315 -113.34 -39.31 126.81
CA ALA A 315 -112.08 -38.55 126.76
C ALA A 315 -110.94 -39.39 126.17
N ARG A 316 -110.86 -40.69 126.50
CA ARG A 316 -109.87 -41.62 125.97
C ARG A 316 -110.05 -41.92 124.48
N GLU A 317 -111.29 -42.07 124.01
CA GLU A 317 -111.57 -42.19 122.58
C GLU A 317 -111.15 -40.92 121.81
N GLN A 318 -111.40 -39.73 122.36
CA GLN A 318 -110.93 -38.45 121.80
C GLN A 318 -109.40 -38.33 121.81
N TYR A 319 -108.74 -38.80 122.86
CA TYR A 319 -107.27 -38.83 122.95
C TYR A 319 -106.66 -39.77 121.90
N LEU A 320 -107.29 -40.93 121.67
CA LEU A 320 -106.86 -41.87 120.65
C LEU A 320 -107.04 -41.29 119.24
N SER A 321 -108.18 -40.66 118.94
CA SER A 321 -108.42 -39.99 117.65
C SER A 321 -107.40 -38.88 117.39
N THR A 322 -107.24 -37.94 118.32
CA THR A 322 -106.28 -36.83 118.19
C THR A 322 -104.83 -37.31 118.07
N THR A 323 -104.48 -38.44 118.72
CA THR A 323 -103.15 -39.07 118.55
C THR A 323 -102.95 -39.66 117.15
N ILE A 324 -103.98 -40.32 116.59
CA ILE A 324 -103.95 -40.85 115.22
C ILE A 324 -103.85 -39.70 114.19
N GLU A 325 -104.62 -38.62 114.39
CA GLU A 325 -104.57 -37.41 113.55
C GLU A 325 -103.18 -36.73 113.61
N LEU A 326 -102.60 -36.61 114.80
CA LEU A 326 -101.26 -36.06 115.01
C LEU A 326 -100.17 -36.92 114.32
N ASP A 327 -100.25 -38.25 114.38
CA ASP A 327 -99.32 -39.14 113.71
C ASP A 327 -99.52 -39.16 112.18
N ALA A 328 -100.75 -39.05 111.69
CA ALA A 328 -101.03 -38.81 110.28
C ALA A 328 -100.40 -37.48 109.80
N ALA A 329 -100.53 -36.40 110.58
CA ALA A 329 -99.91 -35.11 110.28
C ALA A 329 -98.36 -35.20 110.25
N LYS A 330 -97.74 -35.93 111.19
CA LYS A 330 -96.28 -36.21 111.18
C LYS A 330 -95.86 -36.97 109.90
N GLN A 331 -96.65 -37.97 109.47
CA GLN A 331 -96.37 -38.70 108.23
C GLN A 331 -96.48 -37.82 106.98
N GLN A 332 -97.50 -36.96 106.90
CA GLN A 332 -97.63 -36.00 105.79
C GLN A 332 -96.48 -34.99 105.77
N LEU A 333 -96.07 -34.48 106.94
CA LEU A 333 -94.90 -33.59 107.07
C LEU A 333 -93.61 -34.24 106.53
N ASN A 334 -93.39 -35.52 106.80
CA ASN A 334 -92.21 -36.24 106.28
C ASN A 334 -92.29 -36.47 104.76
N LYS A 335 -93.47 -36.75 104.21
CA LYS A 335 -93.68 -36.84 102.74
C LYS A 335 -93.41 -35.48 102.06
N ILE A 336 -93.88 -34.38 102.66
CA ILE A 336 -93.64 -33.03 102.16
C ILE A 336 -92.14 -32.71 102.12
N LYS A 337 -91.37 -33.04 103.17
CA LYS A 337 -89.90 -32.89 103.18
C LYS A 337 -89.25 -33.61 102.00
N GLN A 338 -89.48 -34.91 101.84
CA GLN A 338 -88.90 -35.71 100.74
C GLN A 338 -89.23 -35.13 99.35
N SER A 339 -90.44 -34.63 99.15
CA SER A 339 -90.82 -33.96 97.90
C SER A 339 -90.19 -32.57 97.72
N PHE A 340 -89.88 -31.84 98.81
CA PHE A 340 -89.19 -30.56 98.78
C PHE A 340 -87.70 -30.75 98.48
N ASP A 341 -87.06 -31.75 99.07
CA ASP A 341 -85.69 -32.17 98.77
C ASP A 341 -85.57 -32.54 97.28
N SER A 342 -86.49 -33.37 96.77
CA SER A 342 -86.59 -33.72 95.34
C SER A 342 -86.78 -32.50 94.42
N ALA A 343 -87.62 -31.53 94.83
CA ALA A 343 -87.83 -30.30 94.06
C ALA A 343 -86.59 -29.36 94.10
N MET A 344 -85.82 -29.37 95.19
CA MET A 344 -84.57 -28.64 95.33
C MET A 344 -83.47 -29.24 94.44
N ASP A 345 -83.37 -30.56 94.32
CA ASP A 345 -82.43 -31.23 93.40
C ASP A 345 -82.77 -30.96 91.93
N LEU A 346 -84.06 -31.03 91.55
CA LEU A 346 -84.52 -30.66 90.21
C LEU A 346 -84.22 -29.18 89.88
N LYS A 347 -84.39 -28.28 90.86
CA LYS A 347 -84.04 -26.87 90.74
C LYS A 347 -82.53 -26.65 90.61
N ALA A 348 -81.70 -27.40 91.34
CA ALA A 348 -80.24 -27.31 91.27
C ALA A 348 -79.71 -27.82 89.92
N THR A 349 -80.23 -28.96 89.44
CA THR A 349 -79.86 -29.51 88.11
C THR A 349 -80.30 -28.58 86.98
N ALA A 350 -81.51 -28.00 87.03
CA ALA A 350 -81.99 -27.02 86.06
C ALA A 350 -81.12 -25.73 86.06
N LEU A 351 -80.69 -25.24 87.23
CA LEU A 351 -79.77 -24.10 87.33
C LEU A 351 -78.40 -24.40 86.69
N ASN A 352 -77.83 -25.58 86.96
CA ASN A 352 -76.55 -25.99 86.39
C ASN A 352 -76.63 -26.11 84.86
N GLN A 353 -77.65 -26.79 84.33
CA GLN A 353 -77.89 -26.89 82.88
C GLN A 353 -78.12 -25.52 82.23
N ALA A 354 -78.87 -24.62 82.86
CA ALA A 354 -79.10 -23.27 82.34
C ALA A 354 -77.80 -22.42 82.34
N ALA A 355 -76.90 -22.64 83.30
CA ALA A 355 -75.59 -21.98 83.37
C ALA A 355 -74.58 -22.55 82.35
N GLU A 356 -74.59 -23.86 82.11
CA GLU A 356 -73.78 -24.51 81.07
C GLU A 356 -74.23 -24.10 79.68
N ALA A 357 -75.53 -24.16 79.41
CA ALA A 357 -76.10 -23.72 78.14
C ALA A 357 -75.84 -22.22 77.89
N LYS A 358 -75.85 -21.36 78.93
CA LYS A 358 -75.43 -19.96 78.81
C LYS A 358 -73.95 -19.82 78.42
N ARG A 359 -73.03 -20.57 79.06
CA ARG A 359 -71.60 -20.57 78.71
C ARG A 359 -71.37 -21.04 77.27
N ALA A 360 -72.02 -22.13 76.87
CA ALA A 360 -71.95 -22.65 75.51
C ALA A 360 -72.48 -21.65 74.47
N LEU A 361 -73.60 -20.99 74.75
CA LEU A 361 -74.19 -19.94 73.89
C LEU A 361 -73.22 -18.76 73.72
N GLN A 362 -72.60 -18.27 74.80
CA GLN A 362 -71.62 -17.18 74.72
C GLN A 362 -70.39 -17.54 73.87
N VAL A 363 -69.80 -18.74 74.07
CA VAL A 363 -68.63 -19.20 73.31
C VAL A 363 -68.97 -19.43 71.82
N ASN A 364 -70.10 -20.08 71.53
CA ASN A 364 -70.53 -20.32 70.15
C ASN A 364 -70.90 -19.01 69.45
N SER A 365 -71.54 -18.05 70.15
CA SER A 365 -71.90 -16.74 69.58
C SER A 365 -70.66 -15.89 69.24
N ALA A 366 -69.68 -15.82 70.13
CA ALA A 366 -68.41 -15.16 69.86
C ALA A 366 -67.72 -15.76 68.61
N LYS A 367 -67.67 -17.09 68.51
CA LYS A 367 -67.05 -17.77 67.36
C LYS A 367 -67.87 -17.69 66.06
N VAL A 368 -69.20 -17.58 66.14
CA VAL A 368 -70.07 -17.25 65.00
C VAL A 368 -69.75 -15.86 64.46
N ASN A 369 -69.53 -14.86 65.34
CA ASN A 369 -69.19 -13.49 64.94
C ASN A 369 -67.78 -13.40 64.34
N GLU A 370 -66.80 -14.07 64.95
CA GLU A 370 -65.42 -14.24 64.46
C GLU A 370 -65.41 -14.79 63.03
N LEU A 371 -65.99 -15.97 62.82
CA LEU A 371 -66.08 -16.62 61.51
C LEU A 371 -66.91 -15.79 60.50
N SER A 372 -67.92 -15.03 60.94
CA SER A 372 -68.66 -14.12 60.06
C SER A 372 -67.79 -13.01 59.51
N LYS A 373 -66.90 -12.43 60.35
CA LYS A 373 -65.97 -11.40 59.93
C LYS A 373 -64.93 -11.95 58.96
N GLU A 374 -64.31 -13.10 59.28
CA GLU A 374 -63.36 -13.78 58.38
C GLU A 374 -63.99 -14.10 57.02
N ILE A 375 -65.26 -14.55 57.00
CA ILE A 375 -66.01 -14.79 55.77
C ILE A 375 -66.28 -13.50 54.97
N GLY A 376 -66.44 -12.35 55.64
CA GLY A 376 -66.54 -11.03 54.99
C GLY A 376 -65.20 -10.61 54.39
N ASP A 377 -64.17 -10.50 55.24
CA ASP A 377 -62.80 -10.11 54.87
C ASP A 377 -62.27 -10.97 53.69
N MET A 378 -62.56 -12.28 53.69
CA MET A 378 -62.18 -13.21 52.62
C MET A 378 -62.99 -13.00 51.32
N LYS A 379 -64.29 -12.69 51.40
CA LYS A 379 -65.10 -12.35 50.20
C LYS A 379 -64.61 -11.07 49.54
N ASP A 380 -64.32 -10.06 50.33
CA ASP A 380 -63.82 -8.78 49.81
C ASP A 380 -62.44 -8.96 49.18
N ALA A 381 -61.56 -9.75 49.79
CA ALA A 381 -60.27 -10.12 49.20
C ALA A 381 -60.42 -10.88 47.86
N ILE A 382 -61.38 -11.81 47.75
CA ILE A 382 -61.68 -12.52 46.50
C ILE A 382 -62.23 -11.55 45.44
N HIS A 383 -63.11 -10.62 45.82
CA HIS A 383 -63.66 -9.62 44.90
C HIS A 383 -62.58 -8.68 44.36
N GLN A 384 -61.69 -8.18 45.22
CA GLN A 384 -60.55 -7.33 44.81
C GLN A 384 -59.58 -8.07 43.88
N LEU A 385 -59.28 -9.35 44.15
CA LEU A 385 -58.45 -10.16 43.25
C LEU A 385 -59.11 -10.40 41.89
N LYS A 386 -60.43 -10.60 41.85
CA LYS A 386 -61.17 -10.74 40.59
C LYS A 386 -61.20 -9.44 39.80
N LEU A 387 -61.40 -8.29 40.46
CA LEU A 387 -61.36 -6.97 39.83
C LEU A 387 -59.99 -6.67 39.22
N ALA A 388 -58.92 -6.90 39.98
CA ALA A 388 -57.54 -6.75 39.49
C ALA A 388 -57.23 -7.70 38.32
N ALA A 389 -57.74 -8.95 38.36
CA ALA A 389 -57.59 -9.88 37.24
C ALA A 389 -58.29 -9.39 35.98
N THR A 390 -59.51 -8.84 36.07
CA THR A 390 -60.22 -8.24 34.92
C THR A 390 -59.52 -6.99 34.39
N GLN A 391 -59.00 -6.13 35.26
CA GLN A 391 -58.24 -4.93 34.85
C GLN A 391 -56.95 -5.31 34.11
N ASN A 392 -56.18 -6.26 34.63
CA ASN A 392 -54.99 -6.78 33.95
C ASN A 392 -55.32 -7.34 32.56
N LEU A 393 -56.44 -8.07 32.40
CA LEU A 393 -56.87 -8.61 31.11
C LEU A 393 -57.27 -7.50 30.11
N GLU A 394 -57.91 -6.43 30.58
CA GLU A 394 -58.25 -5.26 29.76
C GLU A 394 -56.98 -4.49 29.33
N GLU A 395 -56.02 -4.28 30.24
CA GLU A 395 -54.71 -3.71 29.93
C GLU A 395 -53.95 -4.57 28.89
N TYR A 396 -53.93 -5.90 29.06
CA TYR A 396 -53.34 -6.81 28.08
C TYR A 396 -54.03 -6.71 26.71
N ALA A 397 -55.36 -6.64 26.66
CA ALA A 397 -56.10 -6.53 25.40
C ALA A 397 -55.82 -5.21 24.67
N ASN A 398 -55.58 -4.12 25.40
CA ASN A 398 -55.18 -2.84 24.81
C ASN A 398 -53.74 -2.88 24.29
N ILE A 399 -52.80 -3.46 25.05
CA ILE A 399 -51.41 -3.68 24.63
C ILE A 399 -51.32 -4.60 23.39
N VAL A 400 -52.21 -5.57 23.23
CA VAL A 400 -52.29 -6.40 22.01
C VAL A 400 -52.70 -5.54 20.81
N LYS A 401 -53.78 -4.74 20.92
CA LYS A 401 -54.24 -3.86 19.84
C LYS A 401 -53.17 -2.86 19.39
N GLU A 402 -52.55 -2.14 20.33
CA GLU A 402 -51.47 -1.18 20.02
C GLU A 402 -50.32 -1.82 19.23
N LYS A 403 -50.04 -3.11 19.48
CA LYS A 403 -48.97 -3.85 18.80
C LYS A 403 -49.41 -4.37 17.43
N ASP A 404 -50.68 -4.73 17.24
CA ASP A 404 -51.22 -5.11 15.94
C ASP A 404 -51.40 -3.88 15.01
N ASP A 405 -51.87 -2.74 15.54
CA ASP A 405 -51.91 -1.45 14.84
C ASP A 405 -50.50 -1.06 14.34
N LEU A 406 -49.51 -1.11 15.24
CA LEU A 406 -48.10 -0.83 14.90
C LEU A 406 -47.54 -1.84 13.87
N ARG A 407 -47.99 -3.11 13.93
CA ARG A 407 -47.59 -4.15 12.98
C ARG A 407 -48.18 -3.90 11.59
N GLU A 408 -49.39 -3.38 11.48
CA GLU A 408 -49.99 -2.96 10.20
C GLU A 408 -49.30 -1.70 9.64
N CYS A 409 -48.92 -0.74 10.48
CA CYS A 409 -48.07 0.40 10.07
C CYS A 409 -46.71 -0.08 9.50
N TYR A 410 -46.04 -1.04 10.14
CA TYR A 410 -44.79 -1.59 9.60
C TYR A 410 -45.01 -2.40 8.30
N LYS A 411 -46.09 -3.20 8.23
CA LYS A 411 -46.43 -3.96 7.01
C LYS A 411 -46.65 -3.04 5.81
N THR A 412 -47.46 -1.99 5.98
CA THR A 412 -47.74 -1.03 4.90
C THR A 412 -46.50 -0.24 4.46
N ALA A 413 -45.62 0.12 5.39
CA ALA A 413 -44.33 0.74 5.07
C ALA A 413 -43.38 -0.18 4.30
N VAL A 414 -43.34 -1.48 4.63
CA VAL A 414 -42.56 -2.49 3.88
C VAL A 414 -43.13 -2.67 2.48
N GLU A 415 -44.45 -2.81 2.32
CA GLU A 415 -45.09 -2.91 1.00
C GLU A 415 -44.82 -1.67 0.13
N GLU A 416 -44.73 -0.47 0.71
CA GLU A 416 -44.37 0.76 -0.02
C GLU A 416 -42.89 0.76 -0.44
N ALA A 417 -41.99 0.29 0.43
CA ALA A 417 -40.56 0.15 0.12
C ALA A 417 -40.31 -0.90 -0.98
N GLU A 418 -41.03 -2.02 -0.96
CA GLU A 418 -40.98 -3.04 -2.03
C GLU A 418 -41.48 -2.48 -3.37
N LYS A 419 -42.57 -1.72 -3.37
CA LYS A 419 -43.08 -1.02 -4.58
C LYS A 419 -42.02 -0.06 -5.15
N LYS A 420 -41.33 0.71 -4.30
CA LYS A 420 -40.21 1.60 -4.71
C LYS A 420 -39.02 0.82 -5.27
N LEU A 421 -38.61 -0.27 -4.62
CA LEU A 421 -37.54 -1.15 -5.12
C LEU A 421 -37.90 -1.80 -6.46
N LEU A 422 -39.17 -2.15 -6.69
CA LEU A 422 -39.64 -2.70 -7.96
C LEU A 422 -39.59 -1.67 -9.10
N VAL A 423 -39.81 -0.38 -8.82
CA VAL A 423 -39.63 0.71 -9.79
C VAL A 423 -38.14 0.88 -10.12
N LEU A 424 -37.28 1.05 -9.11
CA LEU A 424 -35.83 1.20 -9.29
C LEU A 424 -35.20 0.00 -10.05
N ARG A 425 -35.70 -1.22 -9.81
CA ARG A 425 -35.26 -2.43 -10.53
C ARG A 425 -35.67 -2.45 -12.01
N LYS A 426 -36.74 -1.73 -12.40
CA LYS A 426 -37.14 -1.56 -13.81
C LYS A 426 -36.39 -0.42 -14.50
N GLU A 427 -35.98 0.59 -13.74
CA GLU A 427 -35.15 1.72 -14.23
C GLU A 427 -33.68 1.30 -14.40
N TYR A 428 -33.21 0.32 -13.63
CA TYR A 428 -31.87 -0.24 -13.76
C TYR A 428 -31.65 -0.89 -15.14
N GLN A 429 -30.65 -0.40 -15.89
CA GLN A 429 -30.25 -0.90 -17.21
C GLN A 429 -29.01 -1.82 -17.10
N PRO A 430 -29.16 -3.14 -16.91
CA PRO A 430 -28.02 -4.05 -16.75
C PRO A 430 -27.12 -4.11 -17.98
N GLU A 431 -27.65 -3.86 -19.18
CA GLU A 431 -26.87 -3.83 -20.41
C GLU A 431 -25.93 -2.64 -20.47
N LEU A 432 -26.32 -1.47 -19.94
CA LEU A 432 -25.46 -0.30 -19.85
C LEU A 432 -24.30 -0.53 -18.88
N SER A 433 -24.58 -1.07 -17.68
CA SER A 433 -23.53 -1.47 -16.73
C SER A 433 -22.55 -2.46 -17.37
N ARG A 434 -23.07 -3.52 -18.03
CA ARG A 434 -22.24 -4.56 -18.64
C ARG A 434 -21.46 -4.06 -19.87
N ASN A 435 -21.97 -3.07 -20.62
CA ASN A 435 -21.22 -2.42 -21.71
C ASN A 435 -20.07 -1.55 -21.17
N ILE A 436 -20.28 -0.83 -20.07
CA ILE A 436 -19.24 -0.03 -19.41
C ILE A 436 -18.17 -0.95 -18.80
N GLU A 437 -18.57 -2.05 -18.16
CA GLU A 437 -17.67 -3.07 -17.61
C GLU A 437 -16.83 -3.75 -18.72
N ALA A 438 -17.45 -4.14 -19.83
CA ALA A 438 -16.73 -4.68 -20.99
C ALA A 438 -15.72 -3.68 -21.57
N LYS A 439 -16.10 -2.41 -21.75
CA LYS A 439 -15.20 -1.33 -22.20
C LYS A 439 -14.07 -1.04 -21.21
N LEU A 440 -14.30 -1.19 -19.92
CA LEU A 440 -13.26 -1.03 -18.91
C LEU A 440 -12.23 -2.18 -19.01
N ILE A 441 -12.67 -3.40 -19.27
CA ILE A 441 -11.78 -4.56 -19.52
C ILE A 441 -11.01 -4.37 -20.84
N GLU A 442 -11.69 -3.96 -21.91
CA GLU A 442 -11.11 -3.64 -23.22
C GLU A 442 -10.00 -2.57 -23.08
N THR A 443 -10.34 -1.38 -22.58
CA THR A 443 -9.37 -0.28 -22.41
C THR A 443 -8.26 -0.57 -21.40
N THR A 444 -8.49 -1.36 -20.35
CA THR A 444 -7.38 -1.78 -19.46
C THR A 444 -6.44 -2.78 -20.14
N SER A 445 -6.94 -3.66 -21.00
CA SER A 445 -6.09 -4.55 -21.81
C SER A 445 -5.29 -3.78 -22.87
N GLU A 446 -5.86 -2.76 -23.51
CA GLU A 446 -5.15 -1.86 -24.42
C GLU A 446 -4.02 -1.11 -23.71
N ILE A 447 -4.30 -0.57 -22.50
CA ILE A 447 -3.29 0.09 -21.66
C ILE A 447 -2.16 -0.87 -21.26
N GLU A 448 -2.46 -2.15 -21.03
CA GLU A 448 -1.47 -3.16 -20.67
C GLU A 448 -0.58 -3.56 -21.86
N VAL A 449 -1.15 -3.70 -23.06
CA VAL A 449 -0.39 -3.87 -24.31
C VAL A 449 0.53 -2.67 -24.55
N LEU A 450 0.00 -1.45 -24.49
CA LEU A 450 0.79 -0.21 -24.70
C LEU A 450 1.93 -0.07 -23.67
N ARG A 451 1.73 -0.52 -22.42
CA ARG A 451 2.80 -0.53 -21.41
C ARG A 451 3.93 -1.50 -21.75
N GLU A 452 3.61 -2.69 -22.23
CA GLU A 452 4.61 -3.69 -22.62
C GLU A 452 5.30 -3.31 -23.94
N GLU A 453 4.62 -2.63 -24.87
CA GLU A 453 5.24 -2.01 -26.05
C GLU A 453 6.20 -0.88 -25.66
N MET A 454 5.77 0.06 -24.80
CA MET A 454 6.63 1.12 -24.26
C MET A 454 7.84 0.56 -23.52
N LYS A 455 7.68 -0.54 -22.77
CA LYS A 455 8.77 -1.24 -22.09
C LYS A 455 9.76 -1.86 -23.09
N LYS A 456 9.29 -2.54 -24.14
CA LYS A 456 10.13 -3.09 -25.20
C LYS A 456 10.86 -2.01 -26.00
N ALA A 457 10.18 -0.90 -26.29
CA ALA A 457 10.79 0.27 -26.91
C ALA A 457 11.92 0.81 -26.03
N HIS A 458 11.64 1.05 -24.74
CA HIS A 458 12.64 1.53 -23.79
C HIS A 458 13.82 0.56 -23.58
N GLU A 459 13.57 -0.75 -23.53
CA GLU A 459 14.63 -1.78 -23.52
C GLU A 459 15.48 -1.71 -24.80
N SER A 460 14.88 -1.45 -25.97
CA SER A 460 15.62 -1.28 -27.23
C SER A 460 16.44 0.02 -27.26
N GLU A 461 15.88 1.13 -26.79
CA GLU A 461 16.57 2.43 -26.66
C GLU A 461 17.71 2.37 -25.66
N MET A 462 17.51 1.73 -24.50
CA MET A 462 18.57 1.58 -23.49
C MET A 462 19.72 0.72 -24.01
N ASN A 463 19.44 -0.26 -24.88
CA ASN A 463 20.46 -1.03 -25.57
C ASN A 463 21.19 -0.22 -26.65
N THR A 464 20.51 0.59 -27.47
CA THR A 464 21.20 1.45 -28.46
C THR A 464 21.99 2.57 -27.79
N VAL A 465 21.47 3.21 -26.74
CA VAL A 465 22.22 4.17 -25.91
C VAL A 465 23.45 3.51 -25.30
N LYS A 466 23.37 2.26 -24.82
CA LYS A 466 24.53 1.52 -24.31
C LYS A 466 25.57 1.21 -25.39
N ILE A 467 25.15 0.88 -26.61
CA ILE A 467 26.05 0.70 -27.77
C ILE A 467 26.75 2.03 -28.09
N ILE A 468 25.99 3.11 -28.28
CA ILE A 468 26.51 4.46 -28.56
C ILE A 468 27.45 4.95 -27.44
N THR A 469 27.15 4.63 -26.18
CA THR A 469 28.02 4.97 -25.04
C THR A 469 29.34 4.19 -25.10
N ASN A 470 29.33 2.91 -25.48
CA ASN A 470 30.54 2.13 -25.67
C ASN A 470 31.38 2.65 -26.86
N GLU A 471 30.74 2.94 -27.99
CA GLU A 471 31.39 3.52 -29.18
C GLU A 471 31.99 4.91 -28.87
N LEU A 472 31.28 5.74 -28.09
CA LEU A 472 31.76 7.03 -27.62
C LEU A 472 32.95 6.90 -26.66
N ASN A 473 32.94 5.91 -25.76
CA ASN A 473 34.07 5.62 -24.87
C ASN A 473 35.29 5.14 -25.68
N GLU A 474 35.10 4.26 -26.67
CA GLU A 474 36.17 3.78 -27.56
C GLU A 474 36.75 4.93 -28.40
N ALA A 475 35.88 5.80 -28.96
CA ALA A 475 36.31 6.98 -29.69
C ALA A 475 37.03 8.00 -28.80
N THR A 476 36.59 8.16 -27.55
CA THR A 476 37.25 9.02 -26.55
C THR A 476 38.62 8.47 -26.17
N MET A 477 38.77 7.15 -26.02
CA MET A 477 40.08 6.55 -25.75
C MET A 477 41.04 6.70 -26.93
N LYS A 478 40.59 6.45 -28.17
CA LYS A 478 41.41 6.69 -29.38
C LYS A 478 41.79 8.15 -29.55
N LEU A 479 40.91 9.08 -29.14
CA LEU A 479 41.21 10.52 -29.16
C LEU A 479 42.21 10.91 -28.06
N GLN A 480 42.18 10.26 -26.89
CA GLN A 480 43.20 10.43 -25.85
C GLN A 480 44.56 9.86 -26.31
N GLU A 481 44.58 8.65 -26.88
CA GLU A 481 45.78 8.04 -27.48
C GLU A 481 46.39 8.97 -28.54
N ALA A 482 45.57 9.49 -29.46
CA ALA A 482 46.00 10.45 -30.47
C ALA A 482 46.46 11.81 -29.88
N ALA A 483 45.91 12.24 -28.74
CA ALA A 483 46.34 13.46 -28.05
C ALA A 483 47.66 13.26 -27.29
N ASP A 484 47.90 12.07 -26.74
CA ASP A 484 49.16 11.69 -26.10
C ASP A 484 50.27 11.52 -27.17
N GLU A 485 49.94 10.95 -28.33
CA GLU A 485 50.80 10.97 -29.52
C GLU A 485 51.09 12.39 -30.03
N GLU A 486 50.08 13.28 -30.08
CA GLU A 486 50.28 14.69 -30.45
C GLU A 486 51.19 15.40 -29.45
N GLY A 487 51.03 15.18 -28.15
CA GLY A 487 51.91 15.70 -27.11
C GLY A 487 53.34 15.19 -27.24
N SER A 488 53.51 13.89 -27.55
CA SER A 488 54.81 13.27 -27.82
C SER A 488 55.49 13.89 -29.05
N LEU A 489 54.79 13.95 -30.19
CA LEU A 489 55.29 14.56 -31.43
C LEU A 489 55.58 16.05 -31.26
N ARG A 490 54.74 16.79 -30.54
CA ARG A 490 54.94 18.21 -30.19
C ARG A 490 56.20 18.40 -29.33
N SER A 491 56.47 17.48 -28.39
CA SER A 491 57.71 17.52 -27.60
C SER A 491 58.95 17.27 -28.46
N LEU A 492 58.89 16.30 -29.39
CA LEU A 492 59.97 16.01 -30.33
C LEU A 492 60.20 17.18 -31.31
N VAL A 493 59.15 17.78 -31.85
CA VAL A 493 59.23 18.99 -32.69
C VAL A 493 59.82 20.18 -31.92
N ASN A 494 59.56 20.29 -30.62
CA ASN A 494 60.20 21.31 -29.77
C ASN A 494 61.69 21.00 -29.53
N SER A 495 62.10 19.74 -29.35
CA SER A 495 63.52 19.35 -29.29
C SER A 495 64.24 19.70 -30.59
N LEU A 496 63.70 19.25 -31.73
CA LEU A 496 64.25 19.51 -33.06
C LEU A 496 64.27 21.01 -33.40
N ARG A 497 63.32 21.81 -32.88
CA ARG A 497 63.37 23.28 -32.98
C ARG A 497 64.50 23.88 -32.15
N MET A 498 64.73 23.41 -30.93
CA MET A 498 65.86 23.87 -30.12
C MET A 498 67.18 23.46 -30.75
N GLU A 499 67.35 22.21 -31.17
CA GLU A 499 68.53 21.74 -31.91
C GLU A 499 68.78 22.58 -33.18
N LEU A 500 67.74 22.91 -33.95
CA LEU A 500 67.86 23.77 -35.13
C LEU A 500 68.21 25.22 -34.77
N GLU A 501 67.71 25.77 -33.66
CA GLU A 501 68.06 27.11 -33.19
C GLU A 501 69.47 27.16 -32.59
N ASP A 502 69.93 26.06 -31.99
CA ASP A 502 71.30 25.88 -31.50
C ASP A 502 72.28 25.81 -32.68
N MET A 503 71.97 24.99 -33.70
CA MET A 503 72.70 24.97 -34.97
C MET A 503 72.70 26.32 -35.71
N ARG A 504 71.63 27.13 -35.57
CA ARG A 504 71.61 28.52 -36.08
C ARG A 504 72.57 29.41 -35.31
N ARG A 505 72.58 29.38 -33.97
CA ARG A 505 73.52 30.15 -33.16
C ARG A 505 74.96 29.75 -33.43
N GLU A 506 75.26 28.45 -33.55
CA GLU A 506 76.59 27.99 -33.98
C GLU A 506 76.98 28.53 -35.36
N ARG A 507 76.05 28.50 -36.33
CA ARG A 507 76.28 29.09 -37.66
C ARG A 507 76.50 30.60 -37.60
N GLU A 508 75.74 31.32 -36.80
CA GLU A 508 75.88 32.77 -36.62
C GLU A 508 77.20 33.11 -35.92
N GLU A 509 77.62 32.37 -34.88
CA GLU A 509 78.95 32.50 -34.28
C GLU A 509 80.08 32.18 -35.27
N LEU A 510 79.92 31.17 -36.14
CA LEU A 510 80.89 30.85 -37.18
C LEU A 510 80.98 31.97 -38.23
N GLN A 511 79.84 32.54 -38.64
CA GLN A 511 79.81 33.71 -39.52
C GLN A 511 80.39 34.96 -38.85
N GLN A 512 80.18 35.15 -37.54
CA GLN A 512 80.79 36.23 -36.75
C GLN A 512 82.32 36.07 -36.69
N ARG A 513 82.82 34.87 -36.35
CA ARG A 513 84.26 34.53 -36.35
C ARG A 513 84.90 34.67 -37.74
N GLU A 514 84.15 34.35 -38.80
CA GLU A 514 84.59 34.54 -40.18
C GLU A 514 84.62 36.02 -40.58
N ALA A 515 83.63 36.81 -40.18
CA ALA A 515 83.62 38.26 -40.38
C ALA A 515 84.76 38.95 -39.61
N GLU A 516 85.02 38.57 -38.36
CA GLU A 516 86.17 39.07 -37.58
C GLU A 516 87.51 38.68 -38.22
N ARG A 517 87.63 37.44 -38.73
CA ARG A 517 88.81 37.00 -39.49
C ARG A 517 89.02 37.84 -40.76
N LEU A 518 87.95 38.12 -41.49
CA LEU A 518 87.97 38.97 -42.68
C LEU A 518 88.30 40.43 -42.33
N GLU A 519 87.75 41.01 -41.25
CA GLU A 519 88.09 42.36 -40.80
C GLU A 519 89.57 42.47 -40.40
N VAL A 520 90.14 41.46 -39.72
CA VAL A 520 91.57 41.40 -39.41
C VAL A 520 92.42 41.28 -40.68
N GLU A 521 91.94 40.59 -41.70
CA GLU A 521 92.66 40.44 -42.97
C GLU A 521 92.54 41.69 -43.87
N GLU A 522 91.40 42.38 -43.86
CA GLU A 522 91.23 43.68 -44.53
C GLU A 522 92.02 44.79 -43.82
N ARG A 523 92.05 44.82 -42.48
CA ARG A 523 92.93 45.75 -41.73
C ARG A 523 94.40 45.58 -42.14
N LYS A 524 94.89 44.33 -42.23
CA LYS A 524 96.24 44.02 -42.71
C LYS A 524 96.48 44.47 -44.17
N LYS A 525 95.48 44.32 -45.05
CA LYS A 525 95.56 44.78 -46.45
C LYS A 525 95.56 46.31 -46.54
N VAL A 526 94.74 47.00 -45.75
CA VAL A 526 94.68 48.48 -45.69
C VAL A 526 95.95 49.08 -45.09
N GLU A 527 96.58 48.40 -44.13
CA GLU A 527 97.85 48.81 -43.54
C GLU A 527 99.01 48.67 -44.55
N ALA A 528 99.09 47.54 -45.26
CA ALA A 528 100.04 47.36 -46.36
C ALA A 528 99.85 48.37 -47.51
N LEU A 529 98.60 48.63 -47.92
CA LEU A 529 98.29 49.63 -48.96
C LEU A 529 98.63 51.07 -48.55
N LYS A 530 98.70 51.38 -47.24
CA LYS A 530 99.18 52.68 -46.76
C LYS A 530 100.71 52.83 -46.90
N GLU A 531 101.48 51.79 -46.60
CA GLU A 531 102.93 51.79 -46.84
C GLU A 531 103.25 51.87 -48.34
N GLU A 532 102.50 51.16 -49.18
CA GLU A 532 102.69 51.19 -50.64
C GLU A 532 102.31 52.55 -51.25
N SER A 533 101.21 53.17 -50.80
CA SER A 533 100.78 54.51 -51.23
C SER A 533 101.80 55.60 -50.88
N LEU A 534 102.43 55.52 -49.70
CA LEU A 534 103.51 56.43 -49.30
C LEU A 534 104.73 56.32 -50.23
N ARG A 535 105.17 55.10 -50.55
CA ARG A 535 106.28 54.88 -51.52
C ARG A 535 105.94 55.36 -52.93
N LEU A 536 104.68 55.26 -53.35
CA LEU A 536 104.26 55.65 -54.70
C LEU A 536 104.32 57.17 -54.91
N GLU A 537 103.91 57.96 -53.91
CA GLU A 537 103.97 59.42 -53.98
C GLU A 537 105.42 59.96 -53.87
N GLU A 538 106.30 59.22 -53.18
CA GLU A 538 107.74 59.52 -53.09
C GLU A 538 108.44 59.34 -54.46
N MET A 539 108.29 58.18 -55.11
CA MET A 539 108.80 57.93 -56.49
C MET A 539 108.21 58.90 -57.52
N LYS A 540 106.94 59.31 -57.34
CA LYS A 540 106.24 60.25 -58.24
C LYS A 540 106.86 61.65 -58.21
N GLN A 541 107.37 62.09 -57.06
CA GLN A 541 108.09 63.37 -56.96
C GLN A 541 109.50 63.29 -57.53
N GLU A 542 110.24 62.19 -57.37
CA GLU A 542 111.53 61.99 -58.06
C GLU A 542 111.37 61.99 -59.60
N ALA A 543 110.35 61.29 -60.11
CA ALA A 543 110.04 61.26 -61.54
C ALA A 543 109.66 62.65 -62.11
N LEU A 544 109.07 63.53 -61.29
CA LEU A 544 108.74 64.89 -61.68
C LEU A 544 109.98 65.77 -61.87
N VAL A 545 111.02 65.57 -61.04
CA VAL A 545 112.30 66.30 -61.14
C VAL A 545 113.02 65.91 -62.44
N ALA A 546 113.25 64.61 -62.66
CA ALA A 546 113.95 64.10 -63.84
C ALA A 546 113.28 64.51 -65.17
N ARG A 547 111.94 64.64 -65.18
CA ARG A 547 111.21 65.14 -66.36
C ARG A 547 111.49 66.61 -66.66
N ASN A 548 111.56 67.47 -65.64
CA ASN A 548 111.82 68.90 -65.84
C ASN A 548 113.24 69.16 -66.37
N GLU A 549 114.22 68.35 -65.94
CA GLU A 549 115.58 68.37 -66.49
C GLU A 549 115.62 67.95 -67.97
N ALA A 550 114.82 66.95 -68.36
CA ALA A 550 114.66 66.53 -69.75
C ALA A 550 113.98 67.60 -70.64
N GLU A 551 113.06 68.41 -70.10
CA GLU A 551 112.50 69.55 -70.83
C GLU A 551 113.52 70.67 -71.06
N GLU A 552 114.47 70.89 -70.13
CA GLU A 552 115.52 71.88 -70.33
C GLU A 552 116.57 71.45 -71.38
N MET A 553 116.89 70.16 -71.45
CA MET A 553 117.75 69.62 -72.53
C MET A 553 117.11 69.75 -73.92
N ASN A 554 115.81 69.48 -74.06
CA ASN A 554 115.15 69.59 -75.37
C ASN A 554 115.10 71.03 -75.89
N ARG A 555 114.94 72.04 -75.01
CA ARG A 555 115.03 73.46 -75.41
C ARG A 555 116.42 73.85 -75.92
N LYS A 556 117.49 73.19 -75.47
CA LYS A 556 118.87 73.37 -75.99
C LYS A 556 119.09 72.63 -77.31
N ILE A 557 118.46 71.47 -77.52
CA ILE A 557 118.46 70.76 -78.81
C ILE A 557 117.76 71.58 -79.90
N GLU A 558 116.67 72.26 -79.54
CA GLU A 558 115.89 73.10 -80.47
C GLU A 558 116.56 74.45 -80.82
N SER A 559 117.48 74.95 -79.97
CA SER A 559 118.37 76.06 -80.35
C SER A 559 119.52 75.61 -81.25
N LEU A 560 120.22 74.51 -80.88
CA LEU A 560 121.38 74.02 -81.63
C LEU A 560 121.05 73.66 -83.09
N LYS A 561 119.86 73.11 -83.37
CA LYS A 561 119.45 72.80 -84.76
C LYS A 561 119.29 74.03 -85.66
N LYS A 562 118.87 75.18 -85.11
CA LYS A 562 118.76 76.43 -85.86
C LYS A 562 120.11 77.12 -86.09
N GLU A 563 121.15 76.68 -85.37
CA GLU A 563 122.52 77.15 -85.57
C GLU A 563 123.26 76.28 -86.61
N THR A 564 122.97 74.97 -86.67
CA THR A 564 123.51 74.08 -87.72
C THR A 564 123.09 74.46 -89.15
N ASP A 565 121.94 75.12 -89.33
CA ASP A 565 121.50 75.67 -90.63
C ASP A 565 122.42 76.78 -91.17
N SER A 566 123.32 77.35 -90.35
CA SER A 566 124.22 78.44 -90.74
C SER A 566 125.64 77.99 -91.12
N ALA A 567 126.17 76.93 -90.49
CA ALA A 567 127.57 76.55 -90.62
C ALA A 567 127.86 75.67 -91.85
N MET A 568 126.95 74.76 -92.23
CA MET A 568 127.20 73.82 -93.32
C MET A 568 127.27 74.51 -94.70
N ILE A 569 126.61 75.66 -94.85
CA ILE A 569 126.66 76.50 -96.06
C ILE A 569 128.07 77.11 -96.27
N ALA A 570 128.87 77.27 -95.22
CA ALA A 570 130.20 77.87 -95.29
C ALA A 570 131.36 76.86 -95.38
N ALA A 571 131.13 75.58 -95.09
CA ALA A 571 132.19 74.59 -94.91
C ALA A 571 132.76 74.05 -96.24
N GLU A 572 131.92 73.48 -97.11
CA GLU A 572 132.38 72.78 -98.32
C GLU A 572 132.54 73.72 -99.54
N GLU A 573 132.04 74.97 -99.46
CA GLU A 573 132.28 75.95 -100.52
C GLU A 573 133.76 76.45 -100.56
N ALA A 574 134.54 76.22 -99.50
CA ALA A 574 135.91 76.72 -99.37
C ALA A 574 137.02 75.67 -99.66
N GLU A 575 136.69 74.38 -99.68
CA GLU A 575 137.61 73.24 -99.88
C GLU A 575 137.14 72.34 -101.05
N LYS A 576 137.16 72.68 -102.34
CA LYS A 576 137.60 73.84 -103.14
C LYS A 576 139.08 74.26 -103.12
N ARG A 577 139.56 74.64 -104.31
CA ARG A 577 140.78 75.41 -104.63
C ARG A 577 142.16 74.80 -104.33
N LEU A 578 142.34 73.94 -103.34
CA LEU A 578 143.54 73.13 -103.16
C LEU A 578 143.08 71.71 -102.78
N GLU A 579 143.64 70.62 -103.30
CA GLU A 579 144.79 70.44 -104.19
C GLU A 579 144.31 69.68 -105.44
N LEU A 580 144.17 70.20 -106.66
CA LEU A 580 144.66 71.39 -107.40
C LEU A 580 146.17 71.44 -107.70
N VAL A 581 146.95 70.49 -107.21
CA VAL A 581 148.31 70.19 -107.68
C VAL A 581 148.41 68.64 -107.76
N ILE A 582 149.42 68.09 -108.43
CA ILE A 582 149.71 66.63 -108.41
C ILE A 582 148.53 65.76 -108.94
N ARG A 583 148.01 65.89 -110.18
CA ARG A 583 148.47 66.55 -111.42
C ARG A 583 149.94 66.33 -111.81
N GLU A 584 150.52 65.20 -111.41
CA GLU A 584 151.86 64.73 -111.82
C GLU A 584 151.83 63.24 -112.25
N VAL A 585 150.62 62.70 -112.50
CA VAL A 585 150.38 61.29 -112.89
C VAL A 585 149.59 61.16 -114.22
N GLU A 586 149.14 62.28 -114.83
CA GLU A 586 148.71 62.27 -116.24
C GLU A 586 149.85 61.90 -117.21
N GLU A 587 151.11 62.06 -116.77
CA GLU A 587 152.30 62.04 -117.64
C GLU A 587 152.94 60.65 -117.78
N ALA A 588 152.30 59.58 -117.27
CA ALA A 588 152.79 58.21 -117.41
C ALA A 588 151.70 57.19 -117.76
N LYS A 589 151.95 56.44 -118.84
CA LYS A 589 151.32 55.16 -119.20
C LYS A 589 149.79 55.19 -119.51
N ALA A 590 149.24 55.85 -120.52
CA ALA A 590 149.76 56.56 -121.71
C ALA A 590 150.72 55.79 -122.66
N ALA A 591 151.07 54.53 -122.35
CA ALA A 591 152.10 53.74 -123.03
C ALA A 591 151.84 52.22 -122.86
N GLU A 592 150.57 51.86 -122.78
CA GLU A 592 150.07 50.47 -122.88
C GLU A 592 148.74 50.55 -123.68
N GLU A 593 148.77 51.10 -124.91
CA GLU A 593 149.40 50.54 -126.11
C GLU A 593 148.57 49.36 -126.64
N LYS A 594 147.71 49.64 -127.63
CA LYS A 594 147.69 49.08 -129.01
C LYS A 594 148.09 47.60 -129.26
N VAL A 595 148.10 46.74 -128.25
CA VAL A 595 148.49 45.32 -128.32
C VAL A 595 147.29 44.40 -127.97
N ARG A 596 146.09 44.98 -127.85
CA ARG A 596 144.80 44.25 -128.01
C ARG A 596 143.85 44.88 -129.04
N GLU A 597 144.36 45.82 -129.82
CA GLU A 597 143.98 45.88 -131.23
C GLU A 597 144.69 44.70 -131.97
N GLU A 598 144.56 44.60 -133.29
CA GLU A 598 145.16 43.53 -134.13
C GLU A 598 144.76 42.05 -133.89
N MET A 599 144.13 41.68 -132.76
CA MET A 599 143.52 40.35 -132.55
C MET A 599 141.97 40.40 -132.47
N LYS A 600 141.26 40.74 -133.55
CA LYS A 600 141.04 39.96 -134.82
C LYS A 600 139.80 39.08 -134.69
N MET A 601 138.64 39.56 -135.15
CA MET A 601 138.23 39.63 -136.57
C MET A 601 137.89 38.26 -137.12
N ILE A 602 136.84 38.20 -137.97
CA ILE A 602 136.26 36.98 -138.55
C ILE A 602 135.50 36.22 -137.43
N SER A 603 134.17 36.17 -137.40
CA SER A 603 133.19 36.03 -138.49
C SER A 603 131.86 36.71 -138.18
N GLN A 604 130.91 36.97 -139.09
CA GLN A 604 130.80 37.04 -140.57
C GLN A 604 129.42 37.74 -140.77
N LYS A 605 129.18 38.80 -141.54
CA LYS A 605 129.91 39.53 -142.61
C LYS A 605 130.25 38.74 -143.87
N GLN A 606 129.20 38.35 -144.58
CA GLN A 606 129.09 37.99 -146.01
C GLN A 606 127.65 38.40 -146.42
N GLU A 607 127.27 38.81 -147.64
CA GLU A 607 127.87 38.95 -148.99
C GLU A 607 126.92 39.85 -149.85
N SER A 608 127.20 40.36 -151.06
CA SER A 608 128.43 40.46 -151.88
C SER A 608 128.23 41.41 -153.08
N LYS A 609 129.33 42.03 -153.57
CA LYS A 609 129.67 42.28 -154.99
C LYS A 609 128.58 42.85 -155.94
N LYS A 610 128.73 44.14 -156.30
CA LYS A 610 128.90 44.68 -157.69
C LYS A 610 128.58 46.20 -157.71
N GLN A 611 129.42 47.16 -158.14
CA GLN A 611 130.87 47.26 -158.43
C GLN A 611 131.30 48.75 -158.28
N ASP A 612 132.55 49.21 -158.11
CA ASP A 612 133.79 48.72 -157.45
C ASP A 612 134.79 49.94 -157.32
N GLU A 613 135.89 49.78 -156.55
CA GLU A 613 137.18 50.54 -156.50
C GLU A 613 137.30 52.09 -156.16
N GLU A 614 137.99 52.39 -155.02
CA GLU A 614 138.92 53.52 -154.59
C GLU A 614 138.57 55.06 -154.29
N SER A 615 138.88 55.55 -153.04
CA SER A 615 139.46 56.91 -152.60
C SER A 615 138.69 58.23 -152.08
N SER A 616 138.53 58.46 -150.73
CA SER A 616 138.69 59.69 -149.79
C SER A 616 138.01 61.15 -149.79
N GLY A 617 137.55 61.72 -148.60
CA GLY A 617 138.07 63.04 -147.99
C GLY A 617 137.29 64.37 -147.49
N SER A 618 136.79 64.52 -146.21
CA SER A 618 136.70 65.78 -145.30
C SER A 618 135.71 67.03 -145.57
N LYS A 619 135.47 68.19 -144.81
CA LYS A 619 135.77 68.87 -143.46
C LYS A 619 134.97 70.23 -143.12
N ILE A 620 134.93 70.76 -141.85
CA ILE A 620 134.85 72.22 -141.32
C ILE A 620 133.61 72.91 -140.54
N LYS A 621 133.46 74.27 -140.30
CA LYS A 621 132.89 75.00 -139.06
C LYS A 621 132.44 76.54 -139.17
N ILE A 622 131.61 77.14 -138.22
CA ILE A 622 131.41 78.61 -137.71
C ILE A 622 130.00 79.34 -137.93
N THR A 623 129.39 80.45 -137.35
CA THR A 623 129.70 81.82 -136.70
C THR A 623 128.63 82.44 -135.66
N VAL A 624 128.33 83.80 -135.57
CA VAL A 624 127.55 84.60 -134.52
C VAL A 624 126.67 85.81 -135.07
N GLN A 625 125.64 86.31 -134.31
CA GLN A 625 124.88 87.61 -134.36
C GLN A 625 123.41 87.67 -134.88
N GLU A 626 122.90 86.75 -135.72
CA GLU A 626 121.67 87.03 -136.52
C GLU A 626 120.32 86.36 -136.08
N PHE A 627 120.01 86.12 -134.79
CA PHE A 627 118.67 85.56 -134.43
C PHE A 627 118.05 85.94 -133.07
N GLU A 628 118.10 87.21 -132.65
CA GLU A 628 117.47 87.67 -131.39
C GLU A 628 115.91 87.61 -131.37
N SER A 629 115.27 87.35 -132.51
CA SER A 629 113.88 87.78 -132.74
C SER A 629 112.77 86.72 -132.69
N LEU A 630 113.01 85.42 -132.38
CA LEU A 630 112.00 84.38 -132.71
C LEU A 630 111.65 83.20 -131.76
N LYS A 631 112.33 82.89 -130.62
CA LYS A 631 111.74 81.96 -129.59
C LYS A 631 111.01 82.68 -128.45
N ARG A 632 110.81 84.02 -128.53
CA ARG A 632 110.04 84.82 -127.55
C ARG A 632 108.51 84.62 -127.66
N GLY A 633 108.05 83.56 -128.32
CA GLY A 633 106.64 83.21 -128.49
C GLY A 633 106.38 81.70 -128.53
N ALA A 634 107.30 80.86 -128.03
CA ALA A 634 107.20 79.39 -128.09
C ALA A 634 107.79 78.66 -126.87
N GLY A 635 107.83 79.30 -125.70
CA GLY A 635 108.31 78.69 -124.44
C GLY A 635 107.25 78.55 -123.33
N GLU A 636 106.08 79.18 -123.48
CA GLU A 636 105.04 79.17 -122.44
C GLU A 636 104.27 77.84 -122.38
N THR A 637 104.36 77.03 -123.43
CA THR A 637 103.89 75.64 -123.48
C THR A 637 104.83 74.65 -122.79
N GLU A 638 106.12 74.98 -122.64
CA GLU A 638 107.14 74.14 -122.00
C GLU A 638 106.85 74.04 -120.49
N LYS A 639 106.52 75.18 -119.88
CA LYS A 639 106.02 75.31 -118.49
C LYS A 639 104.72 74.55 -118.19
N ALA A 640 103.98 74.10 -119.20
CA ALA A 640 102.73 73.34 -119.03
C ALA A 640 102.93 71.82 -118.99
N VAL A 641 104.07 71.30 -119.48
CA VAL A 641 104.39 69.86 -119.51
C VAL A 641 105.31 69.47 -118.35
N GLU A 642 106.33 70.28 -118.07
CA GLU A 642 107.28 70.05 -116.98
C GLU A 642 106.58 69.93 -115.61
N LYS A 643 105.57 70.79 -115.38
CA LYS A 643 104.72 70.73 -114.19
C LYS A 643 103.96 69.40 -114.02
N LYS A 644 103.57 68.72 -115.11
CA LYS A 644 102.83 67.45 -115.06
C LYS A 644 103.72 66.20 -114.89
N LEU A 645 105.02 66.31 -115.14
CA LEU A 645 105.96 65.20 -114.90
C LEU A 645 106.43 65.17 -113.43
N GLY A 646 106.50 66.32 -112.76
CA GLY A 646 106.78 66.40 -111.32
C GLY A 646 105.71 65.71 -110.47
N ASP A 647 104.42 65.95 -110.77
CA ASP A 647 103.30 65.35 -110.04
C ASP A 647 103.34 63.80 -110.08
N ILE A 648 103.78 63.21 -111.21
CA ILE A 648 103.88 61.75 -111.40
C ILE A 648 105.09 61.14 -110.65
N ALA A 649 106.16 61.91 -110.43
CA ALA A 649 107.27 61.46 -109.61
C ALA A 649 106.86 61.33 -108.12
N GLY A 650 105.99 62.23 -107.65
CA GLY A 650 105.51 62.25 -106.25
C GLY A 650 104.73 60.99 -105.85
N GLU A 651 103.84 60.49 -106.71
CA GLU A 651 103.08 59.25 -106.44
C GLU A 651 104.00 58.00 -106.36
N LEU A 652 105.09 57.99 -107.13
CA LEU A 652 105.97 56.84 -107.29
C LEU A 652 106.86 56.59 -106.05
N GLU A 653 107.35 57.66 -105.42
CA GLU A 653 108.15 57.57 -104.19
C GLU A 653 107.28 57.21 -102.96
N GLU A 654 106.03 57.70 -102.94
CA GLU A 654 105.06 57.34 -101.90
C GLU A 654 104.69 55.84 -101.93
N ILE A 655 104.62 55.23 -103.12
CA ILE A 655 104.43 53.78 -103.30
C ILE A 655 105.64 52.99 -102.78
N ASN A 656 106.86 53.43 -103.04
CA ASN A 656 108.07 52.79 -102.50
C ASN A 656 108.10 52.82 -100.96
N LYS A 657 107.63 53.91 -100.34
CA LYS A 657 107.59 54.03 -98.87
C LYS A 657 106.54 53.13 -98.24
N ARG A 658 105.33 53.05 -98.82
CA ARG A 658 104.28 52.07 -98.41
C ARG A 658 104.77 50.62 -98.51
N LYS A 659 105.57 50.30 -99.52
CA LYS A 659 106.15 48.95 -99.71
C LYS A 659 107.07 48.55 -98.55
N ALA A 660 108.01 49.42 -98.16
CA ALA A 660 108.92 49.16 -97.04
C ALA A 660 108.19 49.03 -95.68
N GLU A 661 107.10 49.78 -95.46
CA GLU A 661 106.23 49.59 -94.29
C GLU A 661 105.44 48.26 -94.33
N GLY A 662 105.11 47.78 -95.53
CA GLY A 662 104.51 46.46 -95.75
C GLY A 662 105.48 45.33 -95.40
N ASP A 663 106.71 45.38 -95.90
CA ASP A 663 107.73 44.35 -95.67
C ASP A 663 108.06 44.20 -94.17
N ASN A 664 108.15 45.30 -93.41
CA ASN A 664 108.31 45.26 -91.95
C ASN A 664 107.09 44.65 -91.22
N LYS A 665 105.86 44.94 -91.65
CA LYS A 665 104.64 44.32 -91.08
C LYS A 665 104.53 42.83 -91.41
N LEU A 666 105.02 42.41 -92.57
CA LEU A 666 105.11 41.00 -92.96
C LEU A 666 106.10 40.24 -92.06
N GLY A 667 107.27 40.81 -91.78
CA GLY A 667 108.26 40.23 -90.86
C GLY A 667 107.72 40.02 -89.45
N ALA A 668 107.01 41.00 -88.89
CA ALA A 668 106.35 40.87 -87.59
C ALA A 668 105.26 39.78 -87.58
N SER A 669 104.50 39.68 -88.68
CA SER A 669 103.42 38.69 -88.84
C SER A 669 103.94 37.26 -88.96
N LEU A 670 105.08 37.04 -89.65
CA LEU A 670 105.74 35.74 -89.73
C LEU A 670 106.21 35.25 -88.37
N LYS A 671 106.79 36.15 -87.54
CA LYS A 671 107.20 35.81 -86.18
C LYS A 671 106.01 35.39 -85.29
N ALA A 672 104.89 36.10 -85.37
CA ALA A 672 103.67 35.73 -84.65
C ALA A 672 103.10 34.36 -85.12
N ILE A 673 103.23 34.03 -86.42
CA ILE A 673 102.85 32.71 -86.95
C ILE A 673 103.77 31.60 -86.43
N GLU A 674 105.06 31.87 -86.25
CA GLU A 674 106.03 30.93 -85.68
C GLU A 674 105.79 30.67 -84.18
N GLU A 675 105.46 31.73 -83.43
CA GLU A 675 105.02 31.63 -82.03
C GLU A 675 103.69 30.85 -81.90
N MET A 676 102.72 31.07 -82.80
CA MET A 676 101.48 30.27 -82.85
C MET A 676 101.72 28.81 -83.23
N LYS A 677 102.66 28.51 -84.15
CA LYS A 677 103.05 27.14 -84.47
C LYS A 677 103.61 26.40 -83.27
N HIS A 678 104.50 27.03 -82.51
CA HIS A 678 105.06 26.45 -81.28
C HIS A 678 103.96 26.14 -80.24
N ALA A 679 102.91 26.97 -80.16
CA ALA A 679 101.74 26.72 -79.33
C ALA A 679 100.89 25.53 -79.82
N THR A 680 100.67 25.37 -81.13
CA THR A 680 99.94 24.20 -81.66
C THR A 680 100.72 22.89 -81.57
N ASP A 681 102.05 22.92 -81.72
CA ASP A 681 102.90 21.73 -81.51
C ASP A 681 102.84 21.23 -80.05
N LEU A 682 102.69 22.14 -79.08
CA LEU A 682 102.47 21.80 -77.68
C LEU A 682 101.08 21.17 -77.46
N ALA A 683 100.04 21.69 -78.11
CA ALA A 683 98.70 21.12 -78.06
C ALA A 683 98.63 19.73 -78.73
N GLN A 684 99.32 19.54 -79.87
CA GLN A 684 99.37 18.25 -80.56
C GLN A 684 100.05 17.19 -79.69
N LYS A 685 101.20 17.49 -79.07
CA LYS A 685 101.89 16.56 -78.15
C LYS A 685 101.03 16.16 -76.95
N ALA A 686 100.16 17.05 -76.46
CA ALA A 686 99.19 16.71 -75.42
C ALA A 686 98.11 15.74 -75.96
N ALA A 687 97.57 15.97 -77.16
CA ALA A 687 96.62 15.07 -77.80
C ALA A 687 97.22 13.68 -78.08
N ASP A 688 98.44 13.61 -78.64
CA ASP A 688 99.17 12.37 -78.91
C ASP A 688 99.38 11.55 -77.63
N SER A 689 99.66 12.21 -76.50
CA SER A 689 99.81 11.55 -75.20
C SER A 689 98.50 10.96 -74.66
N ALA A 690 97.36 11.61 -74.96
CA ALA A 690 96.03 11.08 -74.61
C ALA A 690 95.62 9.90 -75.50
N GLU A 691 95.96 9.92 -76.80
CA GLU A 691 95.72 8.77 -77.68
C GLU A 691 96.65 7.59 -77.35
N ALA A 692 97.89 7.84 -76.92
CA ALA A 692 98.76 6.79 -76.36
C ALA A 692 98.14 6.14 -75.12
N ALA A 693 97.58 6.93 -74.18
CA ALA A 693 96.88 6.40 -73.01
C ALA A 693 95.64 5.57 -73.38
N LYS A 694 94.84 6.04 -74.35
CA LYS A 694 93.70 5.29 -74.92
C LYS A 694 94.14 3.95 -75.54
N SER A 695 95.23 3.96 -76.32
CA SER A 695 95.82 2.76 -76.95
C SER A 695 96.25 1.71 -75.91
N VAL A 696 96.83 2.14 -74.79
CA VAL A 696 97.16 1.25 -73.66
C VAL A 696 95.90 0.60 -73.09
N VAL A 697 94.83 1.36 -72.85
CA VAL A 697 93.54 0.84 -72.35
C VAL A 697 92.91 -0.15 -73.34
N GLU A 698 92.91 0.15 -74.65
CA GLU A 698 92.43 -0.78 -75.67
C GLU A 698 93.29 -2.06 -75.77
N SER A 699 94.59 -1.98 -75.46
CA SER A 699 95.48 -3.14 -75.39
C SER A 699 95.18 -4.04 -74.18
N GLU A 700 94.83 -3.46 -73.02
CA GLU A 700 94.33 -4.21 -71.86
C GLU A 700 92.99 -4.85 -72.19
N LEU A 701 92.07 -4.13 -72.84
CA LEU A 701 90.76 -4.64 -73.23
C LEU A 701 90.87 -5.85 -74.19
N LYS A 702 91.84 -5.83 -75.12
CA LYS A 702 92.20 -6.99 -75.94
C LYS A 702 92.78 -8.14 -75.12
N ARG A 703 93.64 -7.87 -74.14
CA ARG A 703 94.20 -8.89 -73.23
C ARG A 703 93.13 -9.54 -72.35
N TRP A 704 92.09 -8.82 -71.95
CA TRP A 704 90.91 -9.38 -71.29
C TRP A 704 90.15 -10.33 -72.20
N ARG A 705 89.79 -9.91 -73.42
CA ARG A 705 89.09 -10.77 -74.40
C ARG A 705 89.91 -12.01 -74.83
N GLN A 706 91.23 -11.94 -74.77
CA GLN A 706 92.10 -13.10 -75.00
C GLN A 706 92.15 -14.07 -73.80
N LYS A 707 91.87 -13.62 -72.57
CA LYS A 707 91.75 -14.53 -71.40
C LYS A 707 90.44 -15.33 -71.44
N GLU A 708 89.34 -14.72 -71.87
CA GLU A 708 88.06 -15.43 -72.05
C GLU A 708 88.20 -16.63 -73.01
N ASN A 709 88.89 -16.43 -74.13
CA ASN A 709 89.11 -17.49 -75.15
C ASN A 709 90.15 -18.57 -74.76
N VAL A 710 90.67 -18.58 -73.52
CA VAL A 710 91.58 -19.64 -73.02
C VAL A 710 90.90 -20.49 -71.91
N GLN A 711 89.68 -20.14 -71.48
CA GLN A 711 88.88 -20.95 -70.53
C GLN A 711 87.79 -21.82 -71.21
N HIS A 712 87.80 -21.90 -72.55
CA HIS A 712 86.95 -22.79 -73.35
C HIS A 712 87.78 -23.55 -74.41
N ALA A 713 88.85 -24.22 -73.95
CA ALA A 713 89.62 -25.22 -74.69
C ALA A 713 89.46 -26.59 -74.02
#